data_AF-A0A5C6XLM9-F1
#
_entry.id   AF-A0A5C6XLM9-F1
#
_cell.length_a   1.000
_cell.length_b   1.000
_cell.length_c   1.000
_cell.angle_alpha   90.00
_cell.angle_beta   90.00
_cell.angle_gamma   90.00
#
_symmetry.space_group_name_H-M   'P 1'
#
loop_
_entity.id
_entity.type
_entity.pdbx_description
1 polymer ?
#
loop_
_entity_poly.entity_id
_entity_poly.type
_entity_poly.pdbx_seq_one_letter_code
_entity_poly.pdbx_strand_id
1 'polypeptide(L)'
;MRDTPAIPAENTSPQPDAASAEAEPTRALDAGASDALATASSAPEVQAERDDGGIADVGTEAAAPEGSLTEGSLIAGRYRLDRPLGDGGMGQVYRAEHVLMRKTVALKVLHAELTENKEVVARFQREAQAAALLDSPHVCQATDFGQTDDGEFFLVMEYLEGQTLHEALALGKMPLIRAAHIARQVATALSQAHAHGIVHRDLKPENIMLVDREGDPDFVKIMDFGIARISMADEAGAEKPTRLTRKGMVYGTPHYMAPEQIAGAEVDARADLYALGVVFFEMLTGQPPYDDENVARLMGKHVTHPIPTLRERCPGVAFPQAAERLIAQLLAKDADARPADAHALIEAIDALHDNPLTASIAPIATAAGDSLTSLGQRAAEVSAPIRERVIEVSAPLQERWRTEVLPRWKALSPDEQRLIRGLAIGALVMVLSILALTVYVVRGDTRAQRQTEASREALMEDPQVLEAIAAARTGDRTALEALLLQNPDDADLRYLALMADLHVEREVDLLDEARAIVLADERYAHDPALVDEIVARFASGNDDAAAWLREHLTSTSRSAIARVASQGERAAIRRRAHGFLEEVEALDDLERWERLGVELRVAGNCEGYKEKIDAIIDLDDPRARPALQAMSDSPKVGCGFLNRRDCIACVRDDLQRALDVLPEP
;
A
#
# COMPACT_ATOMS: atom_id res chain seq x y z
N MET A 1 55.42 15.18 38.73
CA MET A 1 55.73 16.58 38.33
C MET A 1 54.46 17.10 37.69
N ARG A 2 53.63 17.79 38.49
CA ARG A 2 53.47 19.27 38.50
C ARG A 2 52.81 19.77 37.22
N ASP A 3 51.80 20.62 37.20
CA ASP A 3 50.97 21.27 38.23
C ASP A 3 49.74 21.84 37.48
N THR A 4 48.65 21.96 38.22
CA THR A 4 47.37 22.66 37.99
C THR A 4 47.54 24.15 37.57
N PRO A 5 46.49 24.86 37.11
CA PRO A 5 45.48 25.46 38.03
C PRO A 5 44.05 25.48 37.43
N ALA A 6 42.97 25.89 38.10
CA ALA A 6 42.46 25.87 39.47
C ALA A 6 41.02 26.45 39.36
N ILE A 7 40.10 25.93 40.17
CA ILE A 7 38.66 26.24 40.27
C ILE A 7 38.43 27.62 40.97
N PRO A 8 37.21 28.18 41.05
CA PRO A 8 36.33 27.80 42.16
C PRO A 8 34.82 27.66 41.82
N ALA A 9 34.16 26.89 42.69
CA ALA A 9 32.75 26.54 42.72
C ALA A 9 32.02 27.30 43.84
N GLU A 10 30.69 27.45 43.72
CA GLU A 10 29.69 27.68 44.79
C GLU A 10 28.34 27.16 44.21
N ASN A 11 27.77 26.02 44.61
CA ASN A 11 27.13 25.59 45.86
C ASN A 11 25.96 26.48 46.32
N THR A 12 24.70 26.04 46.13
CA THR A 12 23.72 25.76 47.21
C THR A 12 22.31 25.46 46.66
N SER A 13 21.73 24.31 47.03
CA SER A 13 20.27 24.15 47.18
C SER A 13 19.81 24.88 48.46
N PRO A 14 18.52 25.28 48.62
CA PRO A 14 17.55 24.35 49.23
C PRO A 14 16.05 24.57 48.86
N GLN A 15 15.25 23.49 49.02
CA GLN A 15 13.79 23.48 49.30
C GLN A 15 13.58 23.58 50.85
N PRO A 16 12.36 23.60 51.49
CA PRO A 16 10.95 23.63 51.04
C PRO A 16 10.01 24.54 51.92
N ASP A 17 8.68 24.28 51.87
CA ASP A 17 7.56 24.63 52.80
C ASP A 17 6.80 25.95 52.57
N ALA A 18 5.50 26.12 52.84
CA ALA A 18 4.29 25.29 53.05
C ALA A 18 3.09 26.27 53.30
N ALA A 19 1.85 25.79 53.12
CA ALA A 19 0.58 26.27 53.74
C ALA A 19 -0.01 27.61 53.21
N SER A 20 -1.33 27.88 53.16
CA SER A 20 -2.55 27.24 53.70
C SER A 20 -3.81 28.01 53.21
N ALA A 21 -4.97 27.31 53.15
CA ALA A 21 -6.37 27.73 53.44
C ALA A 21 -6.99 28.95 52.71
N GLU A 22 -8.27 29.04 52.32
CA GLU A 22 -9.56 28.86 53.03
C GLU A 22 -10.67 28.62 51.95
N ALA A 23 -11.57 27.63 52.05
CA ALA A 23 -12.80 27.51 52.84
C ALA A 23 -14.08 28.17 52.26
N GLU A 24 -15.03 27.27 51.95
CA GLU A 24 -16.50 27.32 51.72
C GLU A 24 -17.34 28.28 52.63
N PRO A 25 -18.68 28.53 52.42
CA PRO A 25 -19.72 27.49 52.65
C PRO A 25 -21.17 27.61 52.07
N THR A 26 -21.88 26.45 52.05
CA THR A 26 -23.32 26.17 52.35
C THR A 26 -24.45 26.69 51.44
N ARG A 27 -25.63 26.05 51.19
CA ARG A 27 -26.59 25.21 51.99
C ARG A 27 -27.65 24.60 51.00
N ALA A 28 -27.97 23.30 50.96
CA ALA A 28 -29.03 22.52 51.64
C ALA A 28 -30.53 22.80 51.30
N LEU A 29 -31.29 21.72 50.99
CA LEU A 29 -32.67 21.30 51.44
C LEU A 29 -33.30 20.32 50.39
N ASP A 30 -33.42 19.01 50.69
CA ASP A 30 -34.55 18.22 51.29
C ASP A 30 -35.63 17.73 50.29
N ALA A 31 -35.79 16.41 50.07
CA ALA A 31 -36.83 15.47 50.61
C ALA A 31 -38.22 15.59 49.94
N GLY A 32 -39.05 14.57 49.63
CA GLY A 32 -39.10 13.11 49.80
C GLY A 32 -40.48 12.58 49.30
N ALA A 33 -40.62 11.25 49.10
CA ALA A 33 -41.85 10.38 49.01
C ALA A 33 -42.99 10.77 48.01
N SER A 34 -43.94 9.96 47.53
CA SER A 34 -44.53 8.62 47.78
C SER A 34 -45.33 8.23 46.50
N ASP A 35 -45.30 7.01 45.97
CA ASP A 35 -46.18 5.86 46.27
C ASP A 35 -47.48 5.74 45.40
N ALA A 36 -47.81 4.48 45.08
CA ALA A 36 -49.14 3.88 44.86
C ALA A 36 -49.92 3.87 43.50
N LEU A 37 -50.13 2.60 43.06
CA LEU A 37 -51.37 1.93 42.57
C LEU A 37 -51.86 2.08 41.10
N ALA A 38 -51.89 0.97 40.32
CA ALA A 38 -53.03 0.03 40.08
C ALA A 38 -53.83 0.42 38.80
N THR A 39 -54.38 -0.41 37.91
CA THR A 39 -54.91 -1.79 37.92
C THR A 39 -55.34 -2.20 36.49
N ALA A 40 -55.18 -3.49 36.17
CA ALA A 40 -56.13 -4.46 35.60
C ALA A 40 -56.80 -4.34 34.18
N SER A 41 -56.71 -5.49 33.46
CA SER A 41 -57.77 -6.26 32.74
C SER A 41 -58.36 -5.64 31.44
N SER A 42 -58.72 -6.33 30.34
CA SER A 42 -59.28 -7.68 30.12
C SER A 42 -59.35 -7.98 28.59
N ALA A 43 -59.24 -9.26 28.18
CA ALA A 43 -59.85 -9.80 26.94
C ALA A 43 -61.37 -10.05 27.16
N PRO A 44 -62.24 -10.29 26.12
CA PRO A 44 -62.42 -11.62 25.46
C PRO A 44 -62.78 -11.53 23.93
N GLU A 45 -62.49 -12.50 23.05
CA GLU A 45 -63.12 -13.82 22.74
C GLU A 45 -64.47 -13.75 21.96
N VAL A 46 -64.55 -14.32 20.72
CA VAL A 46 -65.75 -14.98 20.12
C VAL A 46 -65.35 -15.99 19.02
N GLN A 47 -65.96 -17.18 19.05
CA GLN A 47 -65.87 -18.35 18.15
C GLN A 47 -67.02 -18.44 17.10
N ALA A 48 -66.83 -19.18 16.00
CA ALA A 48 -67.78 -20.13 15.33
C ALA A 48 -67.20 -20.59 13.95
N GLU A 49 -66.89 -21.88 13.67
CA GLU A 49 -67.75 -22.99 13.13
C GLU A 49 -68.49 -22.64 11.80
N ARG A 50 -68.50 -23.37 10.65
CA ARG A 50 -68.27 -24.78 10.20
C ARG A 50 -68.25 -24.87 8.64
N ASP A 51 -67.76 -26.02 8.11
CA ASP A 51 -68.06 -26.76 6.83
C ASP A 51 -67.94 -26.01 5.47
N ASP A 52 -67.53 -26.59 4.32
CA ASP A 52 -67.40 -27.97 3.82
C ASP A 52 -66.55 -27.96 2.52
N GLY A 53 -65.94 -29.09 2.14
CA GLY A 53 -65.73 -29.48 0.72
C GLY A 53 -64.46 -29.05 -0.07
N GLY A 54 -63.48 -29.95 -0.15
CA GLY A 54 -63.07 -30.59 -1.43
C GLY A 54 -62.17 -29.88 -2.47
N ILE A 55 -60.88 -30.29 -2.46
CA ILE A 55 -59.96 -30.59 -3.60
C ILE A 55 -59.51 -29.44 -4.53
N ALA A 56 -58.24 -29.02 -4.40
CA ALA A 56 -57.27 -28.94 -5.51
C ALA A 56 -55.83 -28.67 -4.99
N ASP A 57 -54.94 -29.60 -5.35
CA ASP A 57 -53.47 -29.54 -5.49
C ASP A 57 -52.75 -28.23 -5.10
N VAL A 58 -52.00 -28.27 -3.99
CA VAL A 58 -50.91 -27.35 -3.70
C VAL A 58 -49.63 -28.17 -3.68
N GLY A 59 -48.89 -28.10 -4.78
CA GLY A 59 -47.51 -28.55 -4.85
C GLY A 59 -46.74 -27.91 -3.72
N THR A 60 -46.09 -28.77 -2.93
CA THR A 60 -45.17 -28.40 -1.86
C THR A 60 -44.04 -27.57 -2.46
N GLU A 61 -44.15 -26.24 -2.36
CA GLU A 61 -43.04 -25.33 -2.54
C GLU A 61 -42.05 -25.67 -1.43
N ALA A 62 -41.00 -26.39 -1.81
CA ALA A 62 -39.92 -26.77 -0.92
C ALA A 62 -39.32 -25.47 -0.38
N ALA A 63 -39.57 -25.22 0.91
CA ALA A 63 -38.92 -24.15 1.65
C ALA A 63 -37.41 -24.25 1.42
N ALA A 64 -36.85 -23.19 0.83
CA ALA A 64 -35.41 -23.03 0.69
C ALA A 64 -34.75 -23.12 2.08
N PRO A 65 -33.56 -23.71 2.19
CA PRO A 65 -32.87 -23.84 3.46
C PRO A 65 -32.63 -22.44 4.06
N GLU A 66 -32.92 -22.29 5.35
CA GLU A 66 -32.60 -21.09 6.13
C GLU A 66 -31.11 -20.74 5.92
N GLY A 67 -30.84 -19.55 5.36
CA GLY A 67 -29.50 -18.99 5.22
C GLY A 67 -29.03 -18.58 3.81
N SER A 68 -29.84 -18.67 2.74
CA SER A 68 -29.44 -18.10 1.44
C SER A 68 -29.98 -16.69 1.26
N LEU A 69 -29.10 -15.69 1.11
CA LEU A 69 -29.48 -14.33 0.75
C LEU A 69 -30.20 -14.30 -0.61
N THR A 70 -31.51 -14.01 -0.60
CA THR A 70 -32.35 -13.94 -1.81
C THR A 70 -32.62 -12.50 -2.23
N GLU A 71 -33.04 -12.32 -3.49
CA GLU A 71 -33.65 -11.07 -3.97
C GLU A 71 -34.74 -10.59 -3.00
N GLY A 72 -34.74 -9.29 -2.68
CA GLY A 72 -35.60 -8.66 -1.70
C GLY A 72 -35.10 -8.67 -0.26
N SER A 73 -34.04 -9.42 0.08
CA SER A 73 -33.45 -9.44 1.43
C SER A 73 -32.96 -8.05 1.85
N LEU A 74 -33.20 -7.67 3.12
CA LEU A 74 -32.77 -6.39 3.67
C LEU A 74 -31.55 -6.59 4.57
N ILE A 75 -30.39 -6.15 4.10
CA ILE A 75 -29.12 -6.25 4.82
C ILE A 75 -28.94 -5.06 5.76
N ALA A 76 -28.65 -5.35 7.03
CA ALA A 76 -28.38 -4.37 8.10
C ALA A 76 -29.47 -3.28 8.23
N GLY A 77 -30.72 -3.61 7.86
CA GLY A 77 -31.84 -2.68 7.83
C GLY A 77 -31.74 -1.54 6.79
N ARG A 78 -30.71 -1.53 5.92
CA ARG A 78 -30.39 -0.39 5.05
C ARG A 78 -30.32 -0.73 3.56
N TYR A 79 -29.92 -1.94 3.20
CA TYR A 79 -29.65 -2.31 1.81
C TYR A 79 -30.56 -3.44 1.37
N ARG A 80 -31.49 -3.15 0.46
CA ARG A 80 -32.35 -4.17 -0.12
C ARG A 80 -31.66 -4.78 -1.33
N LEU A 81 -31.46 -6.09 -1.33
CA LEU A 81 -30.88 -6.80 -2.47
C LEU A 81 -31.88 -6.84 -3.62
N ASP A 82 -31.41 -6.50 -4.82
CA ASP A 82 -32.17 -6.67 -6.05
C ASP A 82 -31.76 -8.00 -6.69
N ARG A 83 -30.60 -8.06 -7.33
CA ARG A 83 -30.16 -9.23 -8.10
C ARG A 83 -28.67 -9.49 -7.93
N PRO A 84 -28.19 -10.73 -8.06
CA PRO A 84 -26.75 -10.99 -8.13
C PRO A 84 -26.13 -10.34 -9.37
N LEU A 85 -24.90 -9.87 -9.22
CA LEU A 85 -24.06 -9.30 -10.28
C LEU A 85 -22.92 -10.24 -10.66
N GLY A 86 -22.32 -10.95 -9.69
CA GLY A 86 -21.25 -11.91 -9.93
C GLY A 86 -20.87 -12.66 -8.66
N ASP A 87 -20.42 -13.91 -8.80
CA ASP A 87 -19.95 -14.77 -7.72
C ASP A 87 -18.43 -14.93 -7.83
N GLY A 88 -17.71 -14.62 -6.77
CA GLY A 88 -16.25 -14.66 -6.71
C GLY A 88 -15.74 -15.55 -5.58
N GLY A 89 -14.44 -15.87 -5.61
CA GLY A 89 -13.83 -16.80 -4.64
C GLY A 89 -13.87 -16.35 -3.17
N MET A 90 -14.16 -15.08 -2.89
CA MET A 90 -14.31 -14.54 -1.52
C MET A 90 -15.76 -14.22 -1.16
N GLY A 91 -16.66 -14.09 -2.13
CA GLY A 91 -18.02 -13.61 -1.85
C GLY A 91 -18.87 -13.36 -3.08
N GLN A 92 -20.14 -13.10 -2.84
CA GLN A 92 -21.14 -12.80 -3.85
C GLN A 92 -21.40 -11.29 -3.93
N VAL A 93 -21.41 -10.74 -5.14
CA VAL A 93 -21.74 -9.34 -5.39
C VAL A 93 -23.18 -9.22 -5.85
N TYR A 94 -23.92 -8.30 -5.26
CA TYR A 94 -25.32 -7.99 -5.57
C TYR A 94 -25.48 -6.54 -6.00
N ARG A 95 -26.45 -6.28 -6.88
CA ARG A 95 -27.05 -4.95 -6.99
C ARG A 95 -27.99 -4.79 -5.83
N ALA A 96 -27.92 -3.67 -5.13
CA ALA A 96 -28.79 -3.37 -4.01
C ALA A 96 -29.24 -1.90 -4.05
N GLU A 97 -30.33 -1.61 -3.37
CA GLU A 97 -30.82 -0.26 -3.14
C GLU A 97 -30.59 0.12 -1.67
N HIS A 98 -29.91 1.23 -1.43
CA HIS A 98 -29.92 1.86 -0.10
C HIS A 98 -31.32 2.46 0.13
N VAL A 99 -32.15 1.84 0.97
CA VAL A 99 -33.60 2.11 1.05
C VAL A 99 -33.97 3.53 1.49
N LEU A 100 -33.14 4.16 2.35
CA LEU A 100 -33.37 5.54 2.80
C LEU A 100 -32.95 6.59 1.78
N MET A 101 -31.78 6.43 1.16
CA MET A 101 -31.24 7.35 0.16
C MET A 101 -31.79 7.09 -1.25
N ARG A 102 -32.43 5.93 -1.47
CA ARG A 102 -32.88 5.42 -2.78
C ARG A 102 -31.77 5.44 -3.83
N LYS A 103 -30.56 5.08 -3.40
CA LYS A 103 -29.36 5.03 -4.24
C LYS A 103 -29.03 3.57 -4.55
N THR A 104 -28.81 3.27 -5.83
CA THR A 104 -28.30 1.97 -6.28
C THR A 104 -26.83 1.83 -5.88
N VAL A 105 -26.48 0.68 -5.32
CA VAL A 105 -25.14 0.33 -4.84
C VAL A 105 -24.79 -1.11 -5.24
N ALA A 106 -23.49 -1.41 -5.30
CA ALA A 106 -23.00 -2.77 -5.38
C ALA A 106 -22.67 -3.25 -3.96
N LEU A 107 -23.12 -4.44 -3.58
CA LEU A 107 -22.93 -4.99 -2.24
C LEU A 107 -22.26 -6.36 -2.35
N LYS A 108 -20.99 -6.43 -1.92
CA LYS A 108 -20.19 -7.66 -1.89
C LYS A 108 -20.34 -8.28 -0.51
N VAL A 109 -20.95 -9.46 -0.44
CA VAL A 109 -21.12 -10.24 0.80
C VAL A 109 -20.10 -11.37 0.81
N LEU A 110 -19.34 -11.46 1.89
CA LEU A 110 -18.39 -12.54 2.11
C LEU A 110 -19.15 -13.85 2.35
N HIS A 111 -18.74 -14.93 1.68
CA HIS A 111 -19.38 -16.24 1.88
C HIS A 111 -19.32 -16.65 3.36
N ALA A 112 -20.41 -17.21 3.90
CA ALA A 112 -20.51 -17.63 5.30
C ALA A 112 -19.30 -18.48 5.76
N GLU A 113 -18.83 -19.39 4.91
CA GLU A 113 -17.68 -20.28 5.17
C GLU A 113 -16.37 -19.53 5.42
N LEU A 114 -16.23 -18.31 4.89
CA LEU A 114 -15.05 -17.47 5.02
C LEU A 114 -15.14 -16.49 6.20
N THR A 115 -16.33 -16.31 6.77
CA THR A 115 -16.58 -15.36 7.86
C THR A 115 -15.95 -15.81 9.19
N GLU A 116 -15.76 -17.11 9.39
CA GLU A 116 -15.04 -17.64 10.56
C GLU A 116 -13.51 -17.49 10.46
N ASN A 117 -12.99 -17.25 9.26
CA ASN A 117 -11.56 -17.08 9.03
C ASN A 117 -11.14 -15.63 9.28
N LYS A 118 -10.57 -15.39 10.46
CA LYS A 118 -10.09 -14.06 10.88
C LYS A 118 -9.13 -13.41 9.90
N GLU A 119 -8.29 -14.19 9.20
CA GLU A 119 -7.38 -13.63 8.21
C GLU A 119 -8.14 -13.10 6.99
N VAL A 120 -9.15 -13.85 6.51
CA VAL A 120 -9.95 -13.45 5.34
C VAL A 120 -10.81 -12.23 5.68
N VAL A 121 -11.44 -12.22 6.85
CA VAL A 121 -12.18 -11.04 7.34
C VAL A 121 -11.27 -9.83 7.48
N ALA A 122 -10.08 -9.99 8.06
CA ALA A 122 -9.12 -8.90 8.19
C ALA A 122 -8.62 -8.39 6.83
N ARG A 123 -8.53 -9.25 5.81
CA ARG A 123 -8.19 -8.86 4.44
C ARG A 123 -9.34 -8.06 3.80
N PHE A 124 -10.57 -8.57 3.92
CA PHE A 124 -11.76 -7.92 3.40
C PHE A 124 -11.99 -6.54 4.03
N GLN A 125 -11.73 -6.41 5.34
CA GLN A 125 -11.77 -5.11 6.03
C GLN A 125 -10.67 -4.16 5.56
N ARG A 126 -9.45 -4.66 5.31
CA ARG A 126 -8.35 -3.84 4.78
C ARG A 126 -8.65 -3.35 3.37
N GLU A 127 -9.19 -4.20 2.50
CA GLU A 127 -9.64 -3.86 1.14
C GLU A 127 -10.68 -2.74 1.17
N ALA A 128 -11.67 -2.84 2.06
CA ALA A 128 -12.65 -1.79 2.28
C ALA A 128 -12.01 -0.46 2.73
N GLN A 129 -11.03 -0.52 3.64
CA GLN A 129 -10.34 0.67 4.13
C GLN A 129 -9.51 1.36 3.05
N ALA A 130 -8.77 0.60 2.23
CA ALA A 130 -7.99 1.17 1.14
C ALA A 130 -8.88 1.80 0.06
N ALA A 131 -9.94 1.11 -0.37
CA ALA A 131 -10.88 1.67 -1.33
C ALA A 131 -11.61 2.92 -0.82
N ALA A 132 -11.76 3.07 0.50
CA ALA A 132 -12.34 4.27 1.12
C ALA A 132 -11.33 5.42 1.30
N LEU A 133 -10.03 5.14 1.36
CA LEU A 133 -8.97 6.15 1.52
C LEU A 133 -8.55 6.79 0.20
N LEU A 134 -8.77 6.12 -0.93
CA LEU A 134 -8.38 6.59 -2.25
C LEU A 134 -9.44 7.53 -2.84
N ASP A 135 -9.15 8.83 -2.86
CA ASP A 135 -9.96 9.82 -3.56
C ASP A 135 -9.53 9.92 -5.03
N SER A 136 -10.00 8.96 -5.84
CA SER A 136 -9.70 8.89 -7.26
C SER A 136 -10.98 8.74 -8.09
N PRO A 137 -11.14 9.50 -9.19
CA PRO A 137 -12.25 9.26 -10.10
C PRO A 137 -12.14 7.91 -10.81
N HIS A 138 -10.93 7.31 -10.87
CA HIS A 138 -10.66 6.02 -11.52
C HIS A 138 -10.62 4.83 -10.57
N VAL A 139 -10.99 5.01 -9.30
CA VAL A 139 -11.15 3.92 -8.32
C VAL A 139 -12.62 3.78 -7.96
N CYS A 140 -13.09 2.53 -7.81
CA CYS A 140 -14.41 2.24 -7.29
C CYS A 140 -14.45 2.56 -5.79
N GLN A 141 -15.29 3.52 -5.39
CA GLN A 141 -15.36 3.91 -3.98
C GLN A 141 -16.13 2.90 -3.15
N ALA A 142 -15.55 2.54 -2.00
CA ALA A 142 -16.24 1.88 -0.91
C ALA A 142 -16.91 2.94 -0.01
N THR A 143 -18.18 2.72 0.35
CA THR A 143 -19.00 3.70 1.09
C THR A 143 -19.44 3.21 2.46
N ASP A 144 -19.55 1.89 2.66
CA ASP A 144 -19.90 1.31 3.95
C ASP A 144 -19.31 -0.10 4.08
N PHE A 145 -19.05 -0.52 5.31
CA PHE A 145 -18.57 -1.86 5.65
C PHE A 145 -19.24 -2.31 6.94
N GLY A 146 -19.74 -3.53 6.97
CA GLY A 146 -20.48 -4.02 8.13
C GLY A 146 -20.66 -5.52 8.18
N GLN A 147 -21.55 -5.93 9.06
CA GLN A 147 -21.93 -7.31 9.28
C GLN A 147 -23.44 -7.45 9.13
N THR A 148 -23.90 -8.52 8.48
CA THR A 148 -25.31 -8.89 8.39
C THR A 148 -25.82 -9.36 9.75
N ASP A 149 -27.13 -9.43 9.91
CA ASP A 149 -27.75 -9.92 11.16
C ASP A 149 -27.38 -11.39 11.45
N ASP A 150 -27.08 -12.15 10.39
CA ASP A 150 -26.65 -13.55 10.44
C ASP A 150 -25.12 -13.72 10.60
N GLY A 151 -24.38 -12.60 10.67
CA GLY A 151 -22.95 -12.59 11.00
C GLY A 151 -21.99 -12.55 9.80
N GLU A 152 -22.48 -12.51 8.56
CA GLU A 152 -21.64 -12.40 7.36
C GLU A 152 -21.10 -10.96 7.20
N PHE A 153 -19.88 -10.79 6.68
CA PHE A 153 -19.37 -9.44 6.41
C PHE A 153 -19.81 -8.94 5.04
N PHE A 154 -20.12 -7.65 4.92
CA PHE A 154 -20.43 -7.02 3.65
C PHE A 154 -19.67 -5.71 3.42
N LEU A 155 -19.43 -5.41 2.15
CA LEU A 155 -18.82 -4.18 1.67
C LEU A 155 -19.77 -3.53 0.65
N VAL A 156 -20.08 -2.25 0.85
CA VAL A 156 -20.94 -1.45 -0.02
C VAL A 156 -20.08 -0.53 -0.88
N MET A 157 -20.27 -0.63 -2.18
CA MET A 157 -19.46 0.05 -3.20
C MET A 157 -20.34 0.81 -4.19
N GLU A 158 -19.72 1.72 -4.94
CA GLU A 158 -20.32 2.33 -6.11
C GLU A 158 -20.84 1.24 -7.07
N TYR A 159 -22.11 1.36 -7.51
CA TYR A 159 -22.62 0.53 -8.58
C TYR A 159 -22.16 1.10 -9.92
N LEU A 160 -21.42 0.31 -10.69
CA LEU A 160 -20.87 0.70 -11.99
C LEU A 160 -21.70 0.09 -13.11
N GLU A 161 -22.23 0.96 -13.99
CA GLU A 161 -22.94 0.55 -15.21
C GLU A 161 -21.96 0.51 -16.38
N GLY A 162 -21.50 -0.69 -16.71
CA GLY A 162 -20.50 -0.89 -17.75
C GLY A 162 -20.17 -2.37 -17.94
N GLN A 163 -18.99 -2.64 -18.50
CA GLN A 163 -18.46 -3.99 -18.67
C GLN A 163 -17.03 -4.05 -18.14
N THR A 164 -16.60 -5.22 -17.71
CA THR A 164 -15.20 -5.46 -17.35
C THR A 164 -14.31 -5.41 -18.60
N LEU A 165 -13.03 -5.10 -18.41
CA LEU A 165 -12.04 -5.18 -19.48
C LEU A 165 -11.92 -6.63 -19.98
N HIS A 166 -12.10 -7.63 -19.11
CA HIS A 166 -12.17 -9.04 -19.50
C HIS A 166 -13.28 -9.30 -20.53
N GLU A 167 -14.51 -8.82 -20.28
CA GLU A 167 -15.62 -8.93 -21.23
C GLU A 167 -15.35 -8.19 -22.53
N ALA A 168 -14.73 -7.01 -22.46
CA ALA A 168 -14.34 -6.25 -23.63
C ALA A 168 -13.27 -6.98 -24.49
N LEU A 169 -12.31 -7.66 -23.85
CA LEU A 169 -11.27 -8.47 -24.52
C LEU A 169 -11.83 -9.73 -25.17
N ALA A 170 -12.93 -10.28 -24.65
CA ALA A 170 -13.62 -11.41 -25.28
C ALA A 170 -14.18 -11.06 -26.67
N LEU A 171 -14.40 -9.78 -26.96
CA LEU A 171 -14.80 -9.29 -28.29
C LEU A 171 -13.61 -9.17 -29.26
N GLY A 172 -12.38 -9.27 -28.75
CA GLY A 172 -11.15 -9.25 -29.52
C GLY A 172 -10.17 -8.15 -29.09
N LYS A 173 -9.02 -8.12 -29.76
CA LYS A 173 -7.96 -7.13 -29.54
C LYS A 173 -8.42 -5.70 -29.87
N MET A 174 -7.79 -4.74 -29.21
CA MET A 174 -8.11 -3.31 -29.28
C MET A 174 -7.08 -2.53 -30.10
N PRO A 175 -7.49 -1.45 -30.78
CA PRO A 175 -6.56 -0.49 -31.39
C PRO A 175 -5.64 0.14 -30.34
N LEU A 176 -4.41 0.47 -30.74
CA LEU A 176 -3.40 1.04 -29.83
C LEU A 176 -3.88 2.29 -29.09
N ILE A 177 -4.58 3.20 -29.77
CA ILE A 177 -5.07 4.44 -29.16
C ILE A 177 -6.06 4.15 -28.03
N ARG A 178 -7.00 3.23 -28.24
CA ARG A 178 -7.96 2.82 -27.21
C ARG A 178 -7.26 2.13 -26.04
N ALA A 179 -6.35 1.20 -26.33
CA ALA A 179 -5.60 0.48 -25.31
C ALA A 179 -4.68 1.41 -24.49
N ALA A 180 -4.04 2.40 -25.13
CA ALA A 180 -3.23 3.42 -24.47
C ALA A 180 -4.09 4.33 -23.59
N HIS A 181 -5.27 4.75 -24.06
CA HIS A 181 -6.24 5.53 -23.28
C HIS A 181 -6.65 4.80 -21.99
N ILE A 182 -7.00 3.52 -22.09
CA ILE A 182 -7.33 2.67 -20.93
C ILE A 182 -6.12 2.53 -20.01
N ALA A 183 -4.95 2.15 -20.55
CA ALA A 183 -3.74 1.93 -19.76
C ALA A 183 -3.29 3.20 -19.01
N ARG A 184 -3.44 4.37 -19.63
CA ARG A 184 -3.15 5.66 -19.01
C ARG A 184 -4.03 5.92 -17.80
N GLN A 185 -5.36 5.71 -17.92
CA GLN A 185 -6.28 5.90 -16.80
C GLN A 185 -6.02 4.90 -15.66
N VAL A 186 -5.66 3.65 -15.98
CA VAL A 186 -5.22 2.67 -14.98
C VAL A 186 -3.95 3.15 -14.27
N ALA A 187 -2.95 3.63 -15.01
CA ALA A 187 -1.73 4.19 -14.44
C ALA A 187 -1.99 5.40 -13.54
N THR A 188 -2.95 6.28 -13.89
CA THR A 188 -3.39 7.39 -13.03
C THR A 188 -3.93 6.90 -11.69
N ALA A 189 -4.80 5.89 -11.70
CA ALA A 189 -5.35 5.30 -10.47
C ALA A 189 -4.25 4.64 -9.62
N LEU A 190 -3.33 3.91 -10.26
CA LEU A 190 -2.20 3.28 -9.58
C LEU A 190 -1.27 4.32 -8.95
N SER A 191 -0.96 5.42 -9.66
CA SER A 191 -0.14 6.52 -9.15
C SER A 191 -0.69 7.07 -7.83
N GLN A 192 -1.99 7.34 -7.78
CA GLN A 192 -2.66 7.84 -6.57
C GLN A 192 -2.65 6.80 -5.44
N ALA A 193 -2.82 5.51 -5.76
CA ALA A 193 -2.73 4.44 -4.76
C ALA A 193 -1.32 4.28 -4.20
N HIS A 194 -0.31 4.29 -5.08
CA HIS A 194 1.11 4.17 -4.72
C HIS A 194 1.58 5.33 -3.86
N ALA A 195 1.10 6.55 -4.11
CA ALA A 195 1.36 7.72 -3.26
C ALA A 195 0.84 7.54 -1.82
N HIS A 196 -0.18 6.69 -1.61
CA HIS A 196 -0.70 6.32 -0.30
C HIS A 196 -0.07 5.04 0.26
N GLY A 197 0.99 4.51 -0.37
CA GLY A 197 1.64 3.25 0.01
C GLY A 197 0.80 2.00 -0.26
N ILE A 198 -0.24 2.11 -1.09
CA ILE A 198 -1.16 1.02 -1.42
C ILE A 198 -0.75 0.42 -2.77
N VAL A 199 -0.25 -0.81 -2.76
CA VAL A 199 0.04 -1.61 -3.97
C VAL A 199 -1.16 -2.54 -4.24
N HIS A 200 -1.65 -2.59 -5.48
CA HIS A 200 -2.84 -3.35 -5.87
C HIS A 200 -2.62 -4.87 -5.82
N ARG A 201 -1.49 -5.37 -6.30
CA ARG A 201 -1.01 -6.78 -6.24
C ARG A 201 -1.84 -7.84 -6.97
N ASP A 202 -3.09 -7.58 -7.34
CA ASP A 202 -3.95 -8.45 -8.16
C ASP A 202 -4.61 -7.71 -9.34
N LEU A 203 -3.85 -6.87 -10.05
CA LEU A 203 -4.36 -6.13 -11.20
C LEU A 203 -4.55 -7.08 -12.39
N LYS A 204 -5.77 -7.12 -12.94
CA LYS A 204 -6.17 -7.99 -14.06
C LYS A 204 -7.42 -7.44 -14.76
N PRO A 205 -7.76 -7.90 -15.98
CA PRO A 205 -8.90 -7.38 -16.73
C PRO A 205 -10.26 -7.51 -16.03
N GLU A 206 -10.44 -8.50 -15.16
CA GLU A 206 -11.67 -8.67 -14.37
C GLU A 206 -11.84 -7.59 -13.29
N ASN A 207 -10.75 -6.96 -12.86
CA ASN A 207 -10.74 -5.91 -11.85
C ASN A 207 -10.73 -4.49 -12.46
N ILE A 208 -10.89 -4.37 -13.78
CA ILE A 208 -10.93 -3.09 -14.50
C ILE A 208 -12.30 -2.97 -15.16
N MET A 209 -13.11 -2.01 -14.73
CA MET A 209 -14.40 -1.68 -15.34
C MET A 209 -14.26 -0.54 -16.34
N LEU A 210 -14.92 -0.69 -17.49
CA LEU A 210 -15.11 0.34 -18.49
C LEU A 210 -16.55 0.83 -18.41
N VAL A 211 -16.74 2.10 -18.09
CA VAL A 211 -18.05 2.74 -17.96
C VAL A 211 -18.16 3.92 -18.93
N ASP A 212 -19.39 4.22 -19.36
CA ASP A 212 -19.65 5.45 -20.12
C ASP A 212 -19.79 6.61 -19.13
N ARG A 213 -18.89 7.59 -19.24
CA ARG A 213 -18.94 8.79 -18.40
C ARG A 213 -18.53 10.02 -19.19
N GLU A 214 -19.38 11.04 -19.15
CA GLU A 214 -19.07 12.38 -19.72
C GLU A 214 -18.64 12.33 -21.21
N GLY A 215 -19.11 11.32 -21.95
CA GLY A 215 -18.78 11.13 -23.37
C GLY A 215 -17.54 10.27 -23.63
N ASP A 216 -16.87 9.77 -22.59
CA ASP A 216 -15.83 8.75 -22.69
C ASP A 216 -16.45 7.35 -22.47
N PRO A 217 -16.56 6.51 -23.51
CA PRO A 217 -17.13 5.16 -23.40
C PRO A 217 -16.18 4.15 -22.73
N ASP A 218 -14.90 4.51 -22.56
CA ASP A 218 -13.86 3.67 -21.95
C ASP A 218 -13.32 4.34 -20.68
N PHE A 219 -14.18 5.02 -19.92
CA PHE A 219 -13.79 5.60 -18.64
C PHE A 219 -13.50 4.47 -17.64
N VAL A 220 -12.28 4.45 -17.12
CA VAL A 220 -11.78 3.36 -16.27
C VAL A 220 -12.19 3.55 -14.82
N LYS A 221 -12.64 2.45 -14.21
CA LYS A 221 -12.82 2.28 -12.77
C LYS A 221 -12.13 0.98 -12.33
N ILE A 222 -11.09 1.08 -11.50
CA ILE A 222 -10.43 -0.07 -10.88
C ILE A 222 -11.28 -0.54 -9.70
N MET A 223 -11.57 -1.84 -9.67
CA MET A 223 -12.24 -2.52 -8.56
C MET A 223 -11.22 -3.24 -7.68
N ASP A 224 -11.59 -3.49 -6.42
CA ASP A 224 -10.91 -4.44 -5.53
C ASP A 224 -9.38 -4.27 -5.46
N PHE A 225 -8.90 -3.22 -4.77
CA PHE A 225 -7.48 -3.08 -4.45
C PHE A 225 -7.02 -4.26 -3.59
N GLY A 226 -6.38 -5.22 -4.24
CA GLY A 226 -6.03 -6.54 -3.72
C GLY A 226 -4.99 -6.51 -2.60
N ILE A 227 -5.40 -6.11 -1.39
CA ILE A 227 -4.58 -6.26 -0.16
C ILE A 227 -4.35 -7.73 0.21
N ALA A 228 -4.89 -8.66 -0.58
CA ALA A 228 -4.61 -10.08 -0.57
C ALA A 228 -3.18 -10.39 -1.05
N ARG A 229 -2.15 -9.86 -0.36
CA ARG A 229 -0.81 -10.46 -0.21
C ARG A 229 0.09 -9.67 0.73
N ILE A 230 -0.46 -9.01 1.77
CA ILE A 230 0.37 -8.77 2.96
C ILE A 230 0.72 -10.17 3.49
N SER A 231 2.01 -10.43 3.47
CA SER A 231 2.68 -11.71 3.55
C SER A 231 2.15 -12.58 4.67
N MET A 232 2.10 -13.90 4.44
CA MET A 232 2.18 -14.91 5.50
C MET A 232 3.57 -14.91 6.18
N ALA A 233 4.10 -13.71 6.45
CA ALA A 233 5.37 -13.46 7.12
C ALA A 233 5.18 -12.68 8.43
N ASP A 234 4.01 -12.07 8.67
CA ASP A 234 3.78 -11.22 9.85
C ASP A 234 3.24 -11.95 11.10
N GLU A 235 3.16 -13.30 11.07
CA GLU A 235 2.93 -14.08 12.29
C GLU A 235 4.23 -14.71 12.78
N ALA A 236 4.94 -13.95 13.62
CA ALA A 236 6.05 -14.44 14.42
C ALA A 236 5.57 -15.56 15.36
N GLY A 237 6.05 -16.79 15.16
CA GLY A 237 6.10 -17.81 16.21
C GLY A 237 5.61 -19.22 15.90
N ALA A 238 5.30 -19.59 14.65
CA ALA A 238 4.92 -20.97 14.33
C ALA A 238 5.86 -21.61 13.29
N GLU A 239 6.29 -22.82 13.62
CA GLU A 239 7.25 -23.67 12.92
C GLU A 239 7.12 -23.68 11.38
N LYS A 240 8.25 -23.67 10.67
CA LYS A 240 8.34 -23.91 9.23
C LYS A 240 7.46 -25.10 8.81
N PRO A 241 6.77 -24.95 7.68
CA PRO A 241 6.75 -26.03 6.72
C PRO A 241 7.18 -25.52 5.34
N THR A 242 8.27 -26.07 4.82
CA THR A 242 8.43 -26.26 3.39
C THR A 242 7.19 -26.99 2.86
N ARG A 243 6.24 -26.30 2.24
CA ARG A 243 5.11 -26.95 1.56
C ARG A 243 4.63 -26.08 0.40
N LEU A 244 4.97 -26.53 -0.82
CA LEU A 244 3.99 -26.62 -1.90
C LEU A 244 2.61 -26.85 -1.27
N THR A 245 1.69 -25.92 -1.48
CA THR A 245 0.30 -26.04 -1.03
C THR A 245 -0.22 -27.42 -1.44
N ARG A 246 -0.49 -28.27 -0.43
CA ARG A 246 -1.00 -29.62 -0.62
C ARG A 246 -2.43 -29.48 -1.15
N LYS A 247 -2.56 -29.44 -2.49
CA LYS A 247 -3.75 -29.32 -3.37
C LYS A 247 -3.80 -28.09 -4.30
N GLY A 248 -2.69 -27.41 -4.59
CA GLY A 248 -2.57 -26.63 -5.84
C GLY A 248 -3.61 -25.51 -6.09
N MET A 249 -4.26 -24.98 -5.06
CA MET A 249 -5.05 -23.76 -5.19
C MET A 249 -4.11 -22.57 -5.06
N VAL A 250 -3.73 -22.01 -6.20
CA VAL A 250 -3.19 -20.66 -6.30
C VAL A 250 -4.38 -19.72 -6.19
N TYR A 251 -4.36 -18.82 -5.21
CA TYR A 251 -5.26 -17.67 -5.20
C TYR A 251 -4.73 -16.65 -6.21
N GLY A 252 -5.53 -16.34 -7.24
CA GLY A 252 -5.21 -15.38 -8.30
C GLY A 252 -5.20 -16.00 -9.71
N THR A 253 -5.27 -15.15 -10.74
CA THR A 253 -5.06 -15.55 -12.13
C THR A 253 -3.56 -15.42 -12.43
N PRO A 254 -2.79 -16.52 -12.48
CA PRO A 254 -1.32 -16.49 -12.54
C PRO A 254 -0.75 -15.76 -13.78
N HIS A 255 -1.58 -15.51 -14.80
CA HIS A 255 -1.23 -14.81 -16.04
C HIS A 255 -0.76 -13.37 -15.86
N TYR A 256 -1.10 -12.71 -14.75
CA TYR A 256 -0.78 -11.29 -14.52
C TYR A 256 0.26 -11.07 -13.42
N MET A 257 0.72 -12.14 -12.78
CA MET A 257 1.59 -12.06 -11.61
C MET A 257 3.02 -11.64 -11.99
N ALA A 258 3.56 -10.68 -11.24
CA ALA A 258 4.92 -10.20 -11.47
C ALA A 258 5.97 -11.25 -11.06
N PRO A 259 7.17 -11.27 -11.70
CA PRO A 259 8.25 -12.21 -11.39
C PRO A 259 8.62 -12.25 -9.90
N GLU A 260 8.74 -11.08 -9.27
CA GLU A 260 9.04 -10.91 -7.84
C GLU A 260 7.94 -11.45 -6.93
N GLN A 261 6.67 -11.29 -7.33
CA GLN A 261 5.53 -11.89 -6.63
C GLN A 261 5.56 -13.44 -6.71
N ILE A 262 6.01 -14.00 -7.82
CA ILE A 262 6.14 -15.47 -7.99
C ILE A 262 7.33 -15.99 -7.18
N ALA A 263 8.44 -15.24 -7.17
CA ALA A 263 9.64 -15.58 -6.43
C ALA A 263 9.47 -15.43 -4.91
N GLY A 264 8.45 -14.69 -4.46
CA GLY A 264 8.26 -14.35 -3.05
C GLY A 264 9.28 -13.35 -2.53
N ALA A 265 9.85 -12.55 -3.43
CA ALA A 265 10.69 -11.40 -3.10
C ALA A 265 9.83 -10.22 -2.61
N GLU A 266 10.47 -9.11 -2.23
CA GLU A 266 9.74 -7.88 -1.92
C GLU A 266 8.95 -7.39 -3.13
N VAL A 267 7.74 -6.88 -2.88
CA VAL A 267 6.76 -6.48 -3.91
C VAL A 267 6.40 -5.03 -3.67
N ASP A 268 6.99 -4.16 -4.49
CA ASP A 268 6.72 -2.73 -4.53
C ASP A 268 5.66 -2.37 -5.59
N ALA A 269 5.47 -1.06 -5.81
CA ALA A 269 4.56 -0.50 -6.81
C ALA A 269 4.80 -1.00 -8.25
N ARG A 270 6.03 -1.41 -8.59
CA ARG A 270 6.40 -1.82 -9.95
C ARG A 270 5.85 -3.20 -10.32
N ALA A 271 5.36 -3.97 -9.35
CA ALA A 271 4.60 -5.19 -9.61
C ALA A 271 3.26 -4.88 -10.30
N ASP A 272 2.59 -3.79 -9.92
CA ASP A 272 1.35 -3.36 -10.58
C ASP A 272 1.63 -2.85 -12.00
N LEU A 273 2.78 -2.20 -12.22
CA LEU A 273 3.21 -1.77 -13.55
C LEU A 273 3.48 -2.98 -14.46
N TYR A 274 4.07 -4.05 -13.93
CA TYR A 274 4.22 -5.30 -14.67
C TYR A 274 2.87 -5.89 -15.06
N ALA A 275 1.95 -6.00 -14.09
CA ALA A 275 0.60 -6.51 -14.34
C ALA A 275 -0.14 -5.66 -15.39
N LEU A 276 -0.03 -4.33 -15.33
CA LEU A 276 -0.54 -3.42 -16.36
C LEU A 276 0.14 -3.66 -17.71
N GLY A 277 1.44 -3.96 -17.75
CA GLY A 277 2.14 -4.38 -18.96
C GLY A 277 1.55 -5.65 -19.58
N VAL A 278 1.18 -6.64 -18.76
CA VAL A 278 0.51 -7.87 -19.20
C VAL A 278 -0.86 -7.54 -19.78
N VAL A 279 -1.66 -6.74 -19.06
CA VAL A 279 -2.99 -6.28 -19.52
C VAL A 279 -2.88 -5.49 -20.83
N PHE A 280 -1.90 -4.59 -20.94
CA PHE A 280 -1.71 -3.78 -22.14
C PHE A 280 -1.30 -4.64 -23.35
N PHE A 281 -0.41 -5.61 -23.13
CA PHE A 281 -0.07 -6.60 -24.16
C PHE A 281 -1.31 -7.39 -24.61
N GLU A 282 -2.12 -7.83 -23.67
CA GLU A 282 -3.36 -8.57 -23.95
C GLU A 282 -4.37 -7.71 -24.70
N MET A 283 -4.54 -6.44 -24.34
CA MET A 283 -5.38 -5.51 -25.12
C MET A 283 -4.95 -5.42 -26.58
N LEU A 284 -3.66 -5.39 -26.88
CA LEU A 284 -3.17 -5.25 -28.26
C LEU A 284 -3.16 -6.57 -29.06
N THR A 285 -3.09 -7.70 -28.38
CA THR A 285 -2.90 -9.01 -29.03
C THR A 285 -4.10 -9.95 -28.91
N GLY A 286 -5.00 -9.68 -27.96
CA GLY A 286 -6.16 -10.48 -27.59
C GLY A 286 -5.82 -11.66 -26.67
N GLN A 287 -4.56 -11.82 -26.26
CA GLN A 287 -4.11 -12.90 -25.38
C GLN A 287 -2.95 -12.42 -24.49
N PRO A 288 -2.80 -12.92 -23.26
CA PRO A 288 -1.66 -12.59 -22.42
C PRO A 288 -0.33 -13.06 -23.06
N PRO A 289 0.82 -12.48 -22.69
CA PRO A 289 2.13 -12.86 -23.22
C PRO A 289 2.45 -14.34 -23.00
N TYR A 290 2.02 -14.89 -21.87
CA TYR A 290 2.21 -16.28 -21.48
C TYR A 290 0.87 -16.94 -21.17
N ASP A 291 0.73 -18.18 -21.64
CA ASP A 291 -0.38 -19.05 -21.29
C ASP A 291 0.15 -20.49 -21.16
N ASP A 292 -0.36 -21.26 -20.19
CA ASP A 292 -0.02 -22.66 -19.98
C ASP A 292 -1.08 -23.34 -19.10
N GLU A 293 -1.50 -24.55 -19.48
CA GLU A 293 -2.44 -25.36 -18.68
C GLU A 293 -1.89 -25.72 -17.29
N ASN A 294 -0.56 -25.73 -17.13
CA ASN A 294 0.07 -25.97 -15.84
C ASN A 294 0.50 -24.65 -15.19
N VAL A 295 -0.13 -24.32 -14.08
CA VAL A 295 0.09 -23.08 -13.32
C VAL A 295 1.56 -22.88 -12.93
N ALA A 296 2.28 -23.93 -12.52
CA ALA A 296 3.69 -23.81 -12.15
C ALA A 296 4.58 -23.51 -13.37
N ARG A 297 4.26 -24.06 -14.55
CA ARG A 297 4.96 -23.70 -15.79
C ARG A 297 4.65 -22.28 -16.23
N LEU A 298 3.39 -21.85 -16.12
CA LEU A 298 2.98 -20.48 -16.41
C LEU A 298 3.75 -19.48 -15.53
N MET A 299 3.79 -19.71 -14.22
CA MET A 299 4.60 -18.92 -13.28
C MET A 299 6.09 -18.93 -13.67
N GLY A 300 6.64 -20.10 -14.04
CA GLY A 300 8.02 -20.20 -14.55
C GLY A 300 8.28 -19.37 -15.80
N LYS A 301 7.30 -19.21 -16.70
CA LYS A 301 7.40 -18.34 -17.89
C LYS A 301 7.51 -16.87 -17.51
N HIS A 302 6.72 -16.41 -16.54
CA HIS A 302 6.82 -15.04 -16.04
C HIS A 302 8.22 -14.72 -15.51
N VAL A 303 8.88 -15.66 -14.83
CA VAL A 303 10.23 -15.46 -14.26
C VAL A 303 11.34 -15.54 -15.32
N THR A 304 11.26 -16.51 -16.24
CA THR A 304 12.44 -16.91 -17.04
C THR A 304 12.30 -16.78 -18.55
N HIS A 305 11.08 -16.81 -19.09
CA HIS A 305 10.90 -16.85 -20.54
C HIS A 305 11.02 -15.44 -21.15
N PRO A 306 11.59 -15.32 -22.37
CA PRO A 306 11.60 -14.05 -23.08
C PRO A 306 10.16 -13.58 -23.35
N ILE A 307 9.97 -12.26 -23.45
CA ILE A 307 8.68 -11.66 -23.75
C ILE A 307 8.44 -11.80 -25.26
N PRO A 308 7.31 -12.37 -25.70
CA PRO A 308 6.98 -12.39 -27.13
C PRO A 308 6.82 -10.96 -27.65
N THR A 309 7.27 -10.71 -28.88
CA THR A 309 7.08 -9.39 -29.51
C THR A 309 5.64 -9.24 -30.01
N LEU A 310 5.14 -8.00 -30.09
CA LEU A 310 3.82 -7.73 -30.66
C LEU A 310 3.71 -8.22 -32.11
N ARG A 311 4.80 -8.12 -32.89
CA ARG A 311 4.87 -8.61 -34.26
C ARG A 311 4.70 -10.14 -34.36
N GLU A 312 5.24 -10.89 -33.41
CA GLU A 312 5.09 -12.36 -33.38
C GLU A 312 3.64 -12.77 -33.08
N ARG A 313 2.93 -12.04 -32.21
CA ARG A 313 1.53 -12.33 -31.84
C ARG A 313 0.51 -11.80 -32.84
N CYS A 314 0.78 -10.64 -33.42
CA CYS A 314 -0.09 -9.97 -34.37
C CYS A 314 0.62 -9.78 -35.72
N PRO A 315 0.93 -10.87 -36.45
CA PRO A 315 1.55 -10.77 -37.76
C PRO A 315 0.63 -9.98 -38.71
N GLY A 316 1.18 -8.93 -39.33
CA GLY A 316 0.44 -8.05 -40.24
C GLY A 316 -0.11 -6.76 -39.62
N VAL A 317 0.05 -6.56 -38.30
CA VAL A 317 -0.21 -5.26 -37.66
C VAL A 317 1.12 -4.56 -37.39
N ALA A 318 1.23 -3.31 -37.85
CA ALA A 318 2.40 -2.47 -37.57
C ALA A 318 2.15 -1.66 -36.29
N PHE A 319 2.97 -1.90 -35.27
CA PHE A 319 2.96 -1.11 -34.04
C PHE A 319 4.10 -0.08 -34.06
N PRO A 320 3.92 1.13 -33.53
CA PRO A 320 5.00 2.08 -33.34
C PRO A 320 6.10 1.48 -32.45
N GLN A 321 7.36 1.73 -32.81
CA GLN A 321 8.50 1.21 -32.03
C GLN A 321 8.51 1.73 -30.59
N ALA A 322 7.94 2.91 -30.34
CA ALA A 322 7.75 3.43 -28.99
C ALA A 322 6.82 2.54 -28.15
N ALA A 323 5.71 2.06 -28.72
CA ALA A 323 4.78 1.17 -28.03
C ALA A 323 5.41 -0.21 -27.74
N GLU A 324 6.15 -0.78 -28.71
CA GLU A 324 6.88 -2.04 -28.50
C GLU A 324 7.94 -1.91 -27.38
N ARG A 325 8.67 -0.79 -27.34
CA ARG A 325 9.65 -0.51 -26.29
C ARG A 325 8.99 -0.36 -24.92
N LEU A 326 7.89 0.38 -24.82
CA LEU A 326 7.19 0.59 -23.57
C LEU A 326 6.67 -0.74 -22.98
N ILE A 327 6.06 -1.59 -23.81
CA ILE A 327 5.58 -2.90 -23.38
C ILE A 327 6.74 -3.82 -22.96
N ALA A 328 7.85 -3.81 -23.70
CA ALA A 328 9.04 -4.56 -23.32
C ALA A 328 9.63 -4.06 -21.98
N GLN A 329 9.58 -2.76 -21.72
CA GLN A 329 10.03 -2.16 -20.46
C GLN A 329 9.12 -2.54 -19.29
N LEU A 330 7.80 -2.45 -19.45
CA LEU A 330 6.83 -2.86 -18.41
C LEU A 330 6.94 -4.36 -18.07
N LEU A 331 7.17 -5.20 -19.08
CA LEU A 331 7.27 -6.65 -18.92
C LEU A 331 8.70 -7.12 -18.57
N ALA A 332 9.63 -6.21 -18.31
CA ALA A 332 10.98 -6.53 -17.89
C ALA A 332 10.97 -7.40 -16.63
N LYS A 333 11.83 -8.42 -16.62
CA LYS A 333 11.88 -9.40 -15.52
C LYS A 333 12.42 -8.78 -14.25
N ASP A 334 13.46 -7.98 -14.42
CA ASP A 334 14.00 -7.10 -13.40
C ASP A 334 13.05 -5.91 -13.18
N ALA A 335 12.68 -5.66 -11.92
CA ALA A 335 11.80 -4.55 -11.56
C ALA A 335 12.48 -3.18 -11.79
N ASP A 336 13.81 -3.09 -11.63
CA ASP A 336 14.58 -1.85 -11.86
C ASP A 336 14.66 -1.43 -13.33
N ALA A 337 14.41 -2.36 -14.24
CA ALA A 337 14.35 -2.08 -15.66
C ALA A 337 12.98 -1.54 -16.12
N ARG A 338 11.97 -1.52 -15.25
CA ARG A 338 10.62 -0.99 -15.53
C ARG A 338 10.60 0.53 -15.33
N PRO A 339 9.53 1.25 -15.75
CA PRO A 339 9.35 2.63 -15.33
C PRO A 339 9.44 2.74 -13.80
N ALA A 340 10.11 3.78 -13.31
CA ALA A 340 10.40 3.93 -11.89
C ALA A 340 9.11 3.97 -11.04
N ASP A 341 8.07 4.60 -11.57
CA ASP A 341 6.75 4.76 -10.98
C ASP A 341 5.66 4.89 -12.06
N ALA A 342 4.40 5.00 -11.62
CA ALA A 342 3.25 5.17 -12.50
C ALA A 342 3.22 6.53 -13.22
N HIS A 343 3.86 7.58 -12.70
CA HIS A 343 3.92 8.89 -13.35
C HIS A 343 4.80 8.84 -14.60
N ALA A 344 5.98 8.23 -14.49
CA ALA A 344 6.86 7.97 -15.62
C ALA A 344 6.18 7.12 -16.71
N LEU A 345 5.31 6.18 -16.32
CA LEU A 345 4.48 5.42 -17.25
C LEU A 345 3.45 6.31 -17.97
N ILE A 346 2.76 7.21 -17.26
CA ILE A 346 1.80 8.14 -17.87
C ILE A 346 2.49 9.00 -18.93
N GLU A 347 3.64 9.61 -18.61
CA GLU A 347 4.42 10.39 -19.57
C GLU A 347 4.82 9.58 -20.81
N ALA A 348 5.25 8.33 -20.59
CA ALA A 348 5.63 7.43 -21.68
C ALA A 348 4.43 7.05 -22.58
N ILE A 349 3.22 6.91 -22.01
CA ILE A 349 1.99 6.67 -22.77
C ILE A 349 1.56 7.94 -23.52
N ASP A 350 1.64 9.11 -22.90
CA ASP A 350 1.28 10.39 -23.52
C ASP A 350 2.16 10.69 -24.73
N ALA A 351 3.45 10.36 -24.66
CA ALA A 351 4.37 10.44 -25.80
C ALA A 351 4.00 9.51 -26.98
N LEU A 352 3.14 8.49 -26.80
CA LEU A 352 2.62 7.68 -27.91
C LEU A 352 1.56 8.42 -28.73
N HIS A 353 0.83 9.35 -28.12
CA HIS A 353 -0.21 10.15 -28.76
C HIS A 353 0.37 11.29 -29.60
N ASP A 354 1.50 11.88 -29.16
CA ASP A 354 2.14 13.02 -29.83
C ASP A 354 2.95 12.64 -31.09
N ASN A 355 3.01 11.34 -31.44
CA ASN A 355 3.69 10.88 -32.64
C ASN A 355 2.73 10.91 -33.86
N PRO A 356 3.00 11.71 -34.91
CA PRO A 356 2.07 11.90 -36.05
C PRO A 356 1.81 10.64 -36.90
N LEU A 357 2.42 9.49 -36.58
CA LEU A 357 2.21 8.20 -37.24
C LEU A 357 1.08 7.35 -36.61
N THR A 358 0.57 7.71 -35.42
CA THR A 358 -0.43 6.91 -34.69
C THR A 358 -1.88 7.16 -35.14
N ALA A 359 -2.12 8.22 -35.93
CA ALA A 359 -3.44 8.64 -36.39
C ALA A 359 -4.06 7.76 -37.50
N SER A 360 -3.37 6.71 -37.96
CA SER A 360 -3.77 5.93 -39.14
C SER A 360 -4.02 4.44 -38.85
N ILE A 361 -4.74 4.09 -37.79
CA ILE A 361 -5.47 2.80 -37.70
C ILE A 361 -6.78 3.04 -36.92
N ALA A 362 -7.90 3.13 -37.64
CA ALA A 362 -9.27 3.03 -37.12
C ALA A 362 -10.07 2.05 -38.04
N PRO A 363 -11.16 1.42 -37.54
CA PRO A 363 -11.42 -0.01 -37.75
C PRO A 363 -12.36 -0.32 -38.93
N ILE A 364 -12.23 -1.55 -39.48
CA ILE A 364 -13.25 -2.20 -40.32
C ILE A 364 -13.98 -3.23 -39.46
N ALA A 365 -15.25 -2.97 -39.17
CA ALA A 365 -16.17 -3.89 -38.51
C ALA A 365 -16.80 -4.86 -39.54
N THR A 366 -16.96 -6.15 -39.20
CA THR A 366 -18.24 -6.91 -39.26
C THR A 366 -18.13 -8.41 -38.96
N ALA A 367 -19.17 -8.91 -38.28
CA ALA A 367 -19.83 -10.23 -38.34
C ALA A 367 -19.26 -11.44 -37.54
N ALA A 368 -20.04 -11.91 -36.56
CA ALA A 368 -20.60 -13.28 -36.53
C ALA A 368 -21.35 -13.56 -35.21
N GLY A 369 -22.66 -13.28 -35.18
CA GLY A 369 -23.58 -13.97 -34.27
C GLY A 369 -23.97 -15.30 -34.92
N ASP A 370 -23.89 -16.41 -34.17
CA ASP A 370 -24.68 -17.65 -34.35
C ASP A 370 -24.20 -18.86 -33.51
N SER A 371 -23.19 -18.75 -32.63
CA SER A 371 -22.60 -19.96 -31.96
C SER A 371 -22.93 -20.17 -30.47
N LEU A 372 -23.85 -19.41 -29.86
CA LEU A 372 -24.06 -19.42 -28.40
C LEU A 372 -24.88 -20.60 -27.85
N THR A 373 -25.54 -21.40 -28.67
CA THR A 373 -26.50 -22.41 -28.19
C THR A 373 -25.90 -23.78 -27.86
N SER A 374 -24.65 -24.08 -28.23
CA SER A 374 -24.08 -25.43 -28.07
C SER A 374 -23.18 -25.62 -26.84
N LEU A 375 -22.75 -24.54 -26.17
CA LEU A 375 -21.80 -24.59 -25.05
C LEU A 375 -22.47 -24.82 -23.69
N GLY A 376 -23.75 -24.46 -23.53
CA GLY A 376 -24.49 -24.62 -22.28
C GLY A 376 -24.75 -26.07 -21.85
N GLN A 377 -24.65 -27.04 -22.76
CA GLN A 377 -24.98 -28.44 -22.46
C GLN A 377 -23.80 -29.28 -21.95
N ARG A 378 -22.55 -28.81 -22.04
CA ARG A 378 -21.37 -29.60 -21.61
C ARG A 378 -20.85 -29.27 -20.22
N ALA A 379 -21.28 -28.16 -19.62
CA ALA A 379 -20.84 -27.73 -18.29
C ALA A 379 -21.52 -28.49 -17.13
N ALA A 380 -22.67 -29.13 -17.37
CA ALA A 380 -23.48 -29.78 -16.34
C ALA A 380 -22.96 -31.16 -15.88
N GLU A 381 -22.07 -31.81 -16.64
CA GLU A 381 -21.68 -33.21 -16.37
C GLU A 381 -20.42 -33.37 -15.48
N VAL A 382 -19.72 -32.27 -15.13
CA VAL A 382 -18.39 -32.35 -14.47
C VAL A 382 -18.44 -32.13 -12.93
N SER A 383 -19.55 -31.64 -12.37
CA SER A 383 -19.60 -31.13 -10.98
C SER A 383 -19.98 -32.15 -9.88
N ALA A 384 -20.29 -33.40 -10.20
CA ALA A 384 -20.83 -34.35 -9.23
C ALA A 384 -19.85 -34.93 -8.17
N PRO A 385 -18.53 -35.16 -8.41
CA PRO A 385 -17.73 -35.99 -7.50
C PRO A 385 -16.97 -35.25 -6.37
N ILE A 386 -17.10 -33.93 -6.24
CA ILE A 386 -16.35 -33.14 -5.23
C ILE A 386 -17.07 -33.08 -3.87
N ARG A 387 -18.39 -33.22 -3.87
CA ARG A 387 -19.27 -33.04 -2.70
C ARG A 387 -19.03 -34.03 -1.55
N GLU A 388 -18.51 -35.22 -1.85
CA GLU A 388 -18.36 -36.29 -0.85
C GLU A 388 -17.08 -36.20 0.01
N ARG A 389 -16.07 -35.39 -0.37
CA ARG A 389 -14.75 -35.38 0.30
C ARG A 389 -14.54 -34.30 1.36
N VAL A 390 -15.45 -33.33 1.48
CA VAL A 390 -15.32 -32.19 2.42
C VAL A 390 -15.81 -32.53 3.84
N ILE A 391 -16.69 -33.52 3.97
CA ILE A 391 -17.30 -33.93 5.24
C ILE A 391 -16.28 -34.61 6.19
N GLU A 392 -15.16 -35.12 5.67
CA GLU A 392 -14.18 -35.91 6.45
C GLU A 392 -13.21 -35.08 7.33
N VAL A 393 -13.07 -33.76 7.14
CA VAL A 393 -11.95 -32.99 7.72
C VAL A 393 -12.32 -32.11 8.94
N SER A 394 -13.59 -31.73 9.12
CA SER A 394 -14.03 -30.76 10.16
C SER A 394 -14.34 -31.37 11.54
N ALA A 395 -14.49 -32.69 11.63
CA ALA A 395 -14.86 -33.39 12.87
C ALA A 395 -13.88 -33.21 14.06
N PRO A 396 -12.53 -33.17 13.90
CA PRO A 396 -11.61 -33.27 15.05
C PRO A 396 -11.47 -32.00 15.93
N LEU A 397 -11.73 -30.80 15.37
CA LEU A 397 -11.52 -29.52 16.06
C LEU A 397 -12.73 -29.11 16.91
N GLN A 398 -13.93 -29.40 16.42
CA GLN A 398 -15.18 -29.23 17.16
C GLN A 398 -15.21 -30.13 18.41
N GLU A 399 -14.56 -31.29 18.34
CA GLU A 399 -14.48 -32.25 19.43
C GLU A 399 -13.53 -31.79 20.55
N ARG A 400 -12.37 -31.20 20.24
CA ARG A 400 -11.44 -30.66 21.28
C ARG A 400 -12.04 -29.49 22.07
N TRP A 401 -12.78 -28.59 21.43
CA TRP A 401 -13.38 -27.47 22.15
C TRP A 401 -14.49 -27.94 23.11
N ARG A 402 -15.30 -28.92 22.68
CA ARG A 402 -16.32 -29.56 23.53
C ARG A 402 -15.73 -30.39 24.67
N THR A 403 -14.61 -31.06 24.44
CA THR A 403 -14.04 -32.03 25.40
C THR A 403 -13.02 -31.43 26.37
N GLU A 404 -12.24 -30.42 25.98
CA GLU A 404 -11.13 -29.90 26.79
C GLU A 404 -11.40 -28.52 27.40
N VAL A 405 -11.98 -27.60 26.62
CA VAL A 405 -12.05 -26.18 26.99
C VAL A 405 -13.36 -25.87 27.72
N LEU A 406 -14.48 -26.33 27.17
CA LEU A 406 -15.81 -26.05 27.71
C LEU A 406 -16.04 -26.62 29.13
N PRO A 407 -15.56 -27.83 29.48
CA PRO A 407 -15.72 -28.36 30.83
C PRO A 407 -14.88 -27.61 31.87
N ARG A 408 -13.65 -27.21 31.50
CA ARG A 408 -12.77 -26.39 32.36
C ARG A 408 -13.34 -25.01 32.61
N TRP A 409 -13.94 -24.39 31.59
CA TRP A 409 -14.63 -23.12 31.73
C TRP A 409 -15.84 -23.20 32.67
N LYS A 410 -16.65 -24.27 32.53
CA LYS A 410 -17.81 -24.52 33.39
C LYS A 410 -17.45 -24.92 34.82
N ALA A 411 -16.22 -25.37 35.06
CA ALA A 411 -15.70 -25.73 36.39
C ALA A 411 -15.19 -24.53 37.20
N LEU A 412 -15.00 -23.37 36.58
CA LEU A 412 -14.60 -22.14 37.26
C LEU A 412 -15.78 -21.54 38.04
N SER A 413 -15.50 -20.98 39.21
CA SER A 413 -16.51 -20.27 39.99
C SER A 413 -17.01 -19.02 39.24
N PRO A 414 -18.24 -18.54 39.53
CA PRO A 414 -18.79 -17.34 38.90
C PRO A 414 -17.89 -16.11 39.07
N ASP A 415 -17.15 -16.01 40.17
CA ASP A 415 -16.25 -14.90 40.46
C ASP A 415 -14.94 -14.98 39.67
N GLU A 416 -14.40 -16.18 39.44
CA GLU A 416 -13.25 -16.38 38.54
C GLU A 416 -13.62 -16.10 37.08
N GLN A 417 -14.82 -16.47 36.64
CA GLN A 417 -15.30 -16.14 35.29
C GLN A 417 -15.47 -14.62 35.10
N ARG A 418 -15.93 -13.90 36.13
CA ARG A 418 -16.04 -12.43 36.11
C ARG A 418 -14.66 -11.77 36.07
N LEU A 419 -13.70 -12.28 36.84
CA LEU A 419 -12.32 -11.78 36.86
C LEU A 419 -11.64 -11.96 35.50
N ILE A 420 -11.75 -13.15 34.90
CA ILE A 420 -11.16 -13.46 33.58
C ILE A 420 -11.81 -12.60 32.49
N ARG A 421 -13.14 -12.40 32.53
CA ARG A 421 -13.83 -11.47 31.62
C ARG A 421 -13.38 -10.02 31.82
N GLY A 422 -13.23 -9.57 33.06
CA GLY A 422 -12.74 -8.23 33.39
C GLY A 422 -11.32 -7.99 32.90
N LEU A 423 -10.42 -8.97 33.05
CA LEU A 423 -9.05 -8.90 32.54
C LEU A 423 -9.00 -8.89 31.01
N ALA A 424 -9.82 -9.71 30.34
CA ALA A 424 -9.91 -9.71 28.88
C ALA A 424 -10.44 -8.39 28.33
N ILE A 425 -11.47 -7.81 28.97
CA ILE A 425 -12.01 -6.49 28.61
C ILE A 425 -10.97 -5.39 28.88
N GLY A 426 -10.27 -5.45 30.01
CA GLY A 426 -9.20 -4.49 30.35
C GLY A 426 -8.03 -4.54 29.36
N ALA A 427 -7.60 -5.73 28.97
CA ALA A 427 -6.58 -5.92 27.95
C ALA A 427 -7.02 -5.37 26.58
N LEU A 428 -8.29 -5.61 26.20
CA LEU A 428 -8.85 -5.08 24.96
C LEU A 428 -8.91 -3.54 24.97
N VAL A 429 -9.35 -2.92 26.06
CA VAL A 429 -9.40 -1.46 26.21
C VAL A 429 -7.99 -0.85 26.17
N MET A 430 -7.01 -1.49 26.80
CA MET A 430 -5.62 -1.04 26.79
C MET A 430 -5.03 -1.09 25.37
N VAL A 431 -5.24 -2.18 24.63
CA VAL A 431 -4.81 -2.32 23.24
C VAL A 431 -5.48 -1.26 22.35
N LEU A 432 -6.78 -1.03 22.51
CA LEU A 432 -7.51 0.00 21.77
C LEU A 432 -7.03 1.43 22.10
N SER A 433 -6.65 1.68 23.35
CA SER A 433 -6.14 3.00 23.79
C SER A 433 -4.74 3.28 23.25
N ILE A 434 -3.86 2.26 23.23
CA ILE A 434 -2.55 2.35 22.60
C ILE A 434 -2.71 2.58 21.10
N LEU A 435 -3.60 1.83 20.44
CA LEU A 435 -3.89 2.01 19.02
C LEU A 435 -4.43 3.41 18.71
N ALA A 436 -5.32 3.94 19.55
CA ALA A 436 -5.85 5.31 19.41
C ALA A 436 -4.76 6.38 19.60
N LEU A 437 -3.84 6.20 20.56
CA LEU A 437 -2.72 7.10 20.78
C LEU A 437 -1.72 7.07 19.61
N THR A 438 -1.40 5.88 19.10
CA THR A 438 -0.56 5.72 17.90
C THR A 438 -1.21 6.42 16.69
N VAL A 439 -2.52 6.25 16.49
CA VAL A 439 -3.27 6.94 15.44
C VAL A 439 -3.28 8.46 15.64
N TYR A 440 -3.34 8.96 16.87
CA TYR A 440 -3.28 10.38 17.17
C TYR A 440 -1.91 11.00 16.85
N VAL A 441 -0.82 10.31 17.23
CA VAL A 441 0.56 10.74 16.96
C VAL A 441 0.84 10.74 15.46
N VAL A 442 0.47 9.66 14.75
CA VAL A 442 0.64 9.55 13.28
C VAL A 442 -0.23 10.56 12.51
N ARG A 443 -1.39 10.96 13.05
CA ARG A 443 -2.24 12.01 12.47
C ARG A 443 -1.71 13.44 12.66
N GLY A 444 -0.82 13.66 13.63
CA GLY A 444 -0.19 14.96 13.86
C GLY A 444 0.75 15.35 12.72
N ASP A 445 1.61 14.41 12.29
CA ASP A 445 2.59 14.60 11.22
C ASP A 445 1.95 14.80 9.84
N THR A 446 0.91 14.02 9.55
CA THR A 446 0.25 14.01 8.24
C THR A 446 -0.58 15.27 7.93
N ARG A 447 -1.02 16.04 8.94
CA ARG A 447 -1.78 17.28 8.70
C ARG A 447 -0.91 18.43 8.23
N ALA A 448 0.30 18.56 8.76
CA ALA A 448 1.27 19.56 8.32
C ALA A 448 1.76 19.27 6.88
N GLN A 449 1.98 18.00 6.54
CA GLN A 449 2.33 17.57 5.18
C GLN A 449 1.19 17.79 4.18
N ARG A 450 -0.06 17.43 4.51
CA ARG A 450 -1.21 17.62 3.59
C ARG A 450 -1.54 19.08 3.29
N GLN A 451 -1.40 19.97 4.29
CA GLN A 451 -1.62 21.40 4.08
C GLN A 451 -0.49 22.03 3.24
N THR A 452 0.69 21.39 3.23
CA THR A 452 1.90 21.78 2.49
C THR A 452 1.87 21.32 1.02
N GLU A 453 1.51 20.06 0.77
CA GLU A 453 1.29 19.55 -0.59
C GLU A 453 0.18 20.35 -1.28
N ALA A 454 -0.91 20.67 -0.57
CA ALA A 454 -1.98 21.52 -1.09
C ALA A 454 -1.51 22.95 -1.43
N SER A 455 -0.59 23.55 -0.67
CA SER A 455 -0.01 24.87 -0.99
C SER A 455 0.89 24.82 -2.23
N ARG A 456 1.75 23.79 -2.36
CA ARG A 456 2.57 23.57 -3.57
C ARG A 456 1.73 23.26 -4.79
N GLU A 457 0.71 22.43 -4.62
CA GLU A 457 -0.25 22.07 -5.66
C GLU A 457 -1.01 23.31 -6.11
N ALA A 458 -1.48 24.17 -5.20
CA ALA A 458 -2.10 25.45 -5.54
C ALA A 458 -1.17 26.42 -6.29
N LEU A 459 0.13 26.49 -5.94
CA LEU A 459 1.11 27.27 -6.73
C LEU A 459 1.37 26.65 -8.12
N MET A 460 1.41 25.33 -8.20
CA MET A 460 1.58 24.59 -9.46
C MET A 460 0.31 24.56 -10.31
N GLU A 461 -0.84 24.97 -9.78
CA GLU A 461 -2.08 25.21 -10.53
C GLU A 461 -2.16 26.64 -11.09
N ASP A 462 -1.35 27.58 -10.60
CA ASP A 462 -1.28 28.95 -11.14
C ASP A 462 -0.56 28.93 -12.51
N PRO A 463 -1.26 29.26 -13.62
CA PRO A 463 -0.65 29.26 -14.95
C PRO A 463 0.55 30.19 -15.06
N GLN A 464 0.59 31.30 -14.30
CA GLN A 464 1.71 32.25 -14.33
C GLN A 464 2.97 31.65 -13.69
N VAL A 465 2.80 30.90 -12.61
CA VAL A 465 3.90 30.21 -11.92
C VAL A 465 4.41 29.05 -12.77
N LEU A 466 3.52 28.25 -13.36
CA LEU A 466 3.88 27.16 -14.28
C LEU A 466 4.67 27.68 -15.49
N GLU A 467 4.17 28.74 -16.15
CA GLU A 467 4.83 29.32 -17.32
C GLU A 467 6.20 29.91 -16.94
N ALA A 468 6.30 30.57 -15.78
CA ALA A 468 7.55 31.12 -15.29
C ALA A 468 8.59 30.05 -14.93
N ILE A 469 8.17 28.94 -14.29
CA ILE A 469 9.06 27.81 -13.96
C ILE A 469 9.50 27.09 -15.25
N ALA A 470 8.58 26.86 -16.19
CA ALA A 470 8.89 26.22 -17.46
C ALA A 470 9.88 27.08 -18.28
N ALA A 471 9.67 28.40 -18.34
CA ALA A 471 10.59 29.33 -18.98
C ALA A 471 11.98 29.31 -18.30
N ALA A 472 12.02 29.31 -16.96
CA ALA A 472 13.26 29.26 -16.20
C ALA A 472 14.07 27.98 -16.46
N ARG A 473 13.39 26.83 -16.60
CA ARG A 473 14.01 25.55 -17.00
C ARG A 473 14.58 25.54 -18.42
N THR A 474 14.22 26.52 -19.24
CA THR A 474 14.81 26.73 -20.58
C THR A 474 15.82 27.88 -20.63
N GLY A 475 16.08 28.52 -19.49
CA GLY A 475 17.07 29.59 -19.32
C GLY A 475 16.52 31.01 -19.30
N ASP A 476 15.21 31.24 -19.51
CA ASP A 476 14.59 32.56 -19.36
C ASP A 476 13.97 32.72 -17.97
N ARG A 477 14.62 33.53 -17.13
CA ARG A 477 14.20 33.74 -15.73
C ARG A 477 13.36 35.00 -15.52
N THR A 478 13.06 35.76 -16.56
CA THR A 478 12.47 37.10 -16.43
C THR A 478 11.12 37.07 -15.70
N ALA A 479 10.25 36.13 -16.06
CA ALA A 479 8.94 35.96 -15.44
C ALA A 479 9.05 35.48 -13.98
N LEU A 480 9.98 34.55 -13.72
CA LEU A 480 10.21 34.00 -12.38
C LEU A 480 10.79 35.05 -11.42
N GLU A 481 11.71 35.89 -11.89
CA GLU A 481 12.24 37.03 -11.12
C GLU A 481 11.13 38.03 -10.79
N ALA A 482 10.25 38.33 -11.74
CA ALA A 482 9.11 39.22 -11.50
C ALA A 482 8.16 38.67 -10.42
N LEU A 483 7.94 37.35 -10.39
CA LEU A 483 7.13 36.70 -9.36
C LEU A 483 7.81 36.72 -7.98
N LEU A 484 9.12 36.44 -7.92
CA LEU A 484 9.90 36.50 -6.68
C LEU A 484 9.96 37.92 -6.09
N LEU A 485 10.04 38.95 -6.95
CA LEU A 485 9.96 40.35 -6.54
C LEU A 485 8.61 40.74 -5.95
N GLN A 486 7.53 40.13 -6.43
CA GLN A 486 6.17 40.36 -5.92
C GLN A 486 5.91 39.60 -4.62
N ASN A 487 6.53 38.43 -4.46
CA ASN A 487 6.33 37.53 -3.33
C ASN A 487 7.69 37.14 -2.70
N PRO A 488 8.43 38.11 -2.10
CA PRO A 488 9.80 37.89 -1.66
C PRO A 488 9.94 36.90 -0.48
N ASP A 489 8.87 36.74 0.31
CA ASP A 489 8.83 35.88 1.50
C ASP A 489 8.12 34.54 1.24
N ASP A 490 7.75 34.24 -0.01
CA ASP A 490 7.07 32.99 -0.35
C ASP A 490 8.08 31.83 -0.48
N ALA A 491 8.12 30.98 0.54
CA ALA A 491 9.05 29.85 0.61
C ALA A 491 8.81 28.81 -0.50
N ASP A 492 7.55 28.59 -0.90
CA ASP A 492 7.17 27.66 -1.95
C ASP A 492 7.68 28.10 -3.31
N LEU A 493 7.45 29.37 -3.65
CA LEU A 493 7.93 29.96 -4.90
C LEU A 493 9.48 29.99 -4.95
N ARG A 494 10.13 30.36 -3.84
CA ARG A 494 11.60 30.39 -3.72
C ARG A 494 12.20 28.98 -3.88
N TYR A 495 11.59 27.98 -3.25
CA TYR A 495 11.98 26.58 -3.41
C TYR A 495 11.83 26.11 -4.87
N LEU A 496 10.68 26.35 -5.50
CA LEU A 496 10.46 25.97 -6.89
C LEU A 496 11.46 26.66 -7.85
N ALA A 497 11.78 27.93 -7.57
CA ALA A 497 12.78 28.68 -8.32
C ALA A 497 14.19 28.10 -8.16
N LEU A 498 14.56 27.69 -6.94
CA LEU A 498 15.84 27.03 -6.67
C LEU A 498 15.94 25.69 -7.40
N MET A 499 14.90 24.86 -7.33
CA MET A 499 14.88 23.56 -8.02
C MET A 499 14.93 23.72 -9.54
N ALA A 500 14.28 24.74 -10.10
CA ALA A 500 14.38 25.05 -11.52
C ALA A 500 15.80 25.48 -11.93
N ASP A 501 16.50 26.24 -11.08
CA ASP A 501 17.88 26.66 -11.36
C ASP A 501 18.87 25.49 -11.32
N LEU A 502 18.70 24.58 -10.37
CA LEU A 502 19.51 23.37 -10.28
C LEU A 502 19.33 22.47 -11.50
N HIS A 503 18.11 22.43 -12.06
CA HIS A 503 17.82 21.66 -13.27
C HIS A 503 18.63 22.11 -14.49
N VAL A 504 18.91 23.41 -14.61
CA VAL A 504 19.69 23.98 -15.73
C VAL A 504 21.16 24.20 -15.38
N GLU A 505 21.63 23.60 -14.27
CA GLU A 505 23.00 23.75 -13.76
C GLU A 505 23.45 25.22 -13.61
N ARG A 506 22.52 26.12 -13.33
CA ARG A 506 22.84 27.55 -13.20
C ARG A 506 23.66 27.77 -11.93
N GLU A 507 24.65 28.65 -12.02
CA GLU A 507 25.45 29.06 -10.86
C GLU A 507 24.56 29.90 -9.92
N VAL A 508 24.01 29.23 -8.91
CA VAL A 508 23.21 29.82 -7.84
C VAL A 508 23.94 29.61 -6.53
N ASP A 509 23.89 30.62 -5.67
CA ASP A 509 24.29 30.46 -4.27
C ASP A 509 23.23 29.62 -3.55
N LEU A 510 23.29 28.30 -3.76
CA LEU A 510 22.34 27.34 -3.20
C LEU A 510 22.23 27.52 -1.68
N LEU A 511 23.34 27.77 -0.99
CA LEU A 511 23.34 27.80 0.47
C LEU A 511 22.63 29.03 1.01
N ASP A 512 22.84 30.19 0.39
CA ASP A 512 22.11 31.40 0.78
C ASP A 512 20.63 31.32 0.40
N GLU A 513 20.30 30.76 -0.76
CA GLU A 513 18.90 30.56 -1.15
C GLU A 513 18.19 29.54 -0.24
N ALA A 514 18.86 28.43 0.09
CA ALA A 514 18.36 27.43 1.03
C ALA A 514 18.15 28.02 2.44
N ARG A 515 19.07 28.86 2.94
CA ARG A 515 18.87 29.59 4.20
C ARG A 515 17.63 30.46 4.14
N ALA A 516 17.45 31.21 3.06
CA ALA A 516 16.32 32.11 2.93
C ALA A 516 14.99 31.33 2.79
N ILE A 517 14.98 30.18 2.13
CA ILE A 517 13.82 29.26 2.08
C ILE A 517 13.50 28.71 3.47
N VAL A 518 14.49 28.19 4.19
CA VAL A 518 14.28 27.62 5.55
C VAL A 518 13.91 28.69 6.57
N LEU A 519 14.44 29.90 6.42
CA LEU A 519 14.06 31.04 7.25
C LEU A 519 12.61 31.47 6.99
N ALA A 520 12.15 31.39 5.74
CA ALA A 520 10.77 31.67 5.38
C ALA A 520 9.82 30.56 5.83
N ASP A 521 10.26 29.29 5.75
CA ASP A 521 9.52 28.13 6.25
C ASP A 521 10.47 26.99 6.67
N GLU A 522 10.52 26.74 7.99
CA GLU A 522 11.42 25.77 8.62
C GLU A 522 11.25 24.35 8.08
N ARG A 523 10.08 24.02 7.50
CA ARG A 523 9.79 22.68 6.96
C ARG A 523 10.80 22.24 5.88
N TYR A 524 11.39 23.17 5.15
CA TYR A 524 12.36 22.85 4.10
C TYR A 524 13.67 22.31 4.66
N ALA A 525 13.96 22.48 5.95
CA ALA A 525 15.07 21.79 6.61
C ALA A 525 14.88 20.26 6.66
N HIS A 526 13.65 19.78 6.43
CA HIS A 526 13.29 18.37 6.38
C HIS A 526 13.03 17.85 4.96
N ASP A 527 13.01 18.71 3.94
CA ASP A 527 12.73 18.33 2.55
C ASP A 527 13.87 17.47 1.98
N PRO A 528 13.63 16.21 1.57
CA PRO A 528 14.69 15.31 1.13
C PRO A 528 15.47 15.80 -0.09
N ALA A 529 14.82 16.50 -1.03
CA ALA A 529 15.48 16.95 -2.26
C ALA A 529 16.45 18.09 -1.97
N LEU A 530 16.03 19.08 -1.16
CA LEU A 530 16.92 20.15 -0.73
C LEU A 530 18.06 19.62 0.13
N VAL A 531 17.75 18.74 1.09
CA VAL A 531 18.75 18.14 1.98
C VAL A 531 19.77 17.32 1.20
N ASP A 532 19.35 16.46 0.26
CA ASP A 532 20.27 15.65 -0.54
C ASP A 532 21.21 16.53 -1.39
N GLU A 533 20.72 17.66 -1.91
CA GLU A 533 21.53 18.61 -2.69
C GLU A 533 22.59 19.36 -1.84
N ILE A 534 22.24 19.69 -0.59
CA ILE A 534 23.16 20.27 0.39
C ILE A 534 24.19 19.22 0.83
N VAL A 535 23.74 18.00 1.11
CA VAL A 535 24.61 16.88 1.49
C VAL A 535 25.56 16.51 0.35
N ALA A 536 25.15 16.62 -0.91
CA ALA A 536 26.02 16.44 -2.07
C ALA A 536 27.16 17.48 -2.13
N ARG A 537 26.89 18.76 -1.84
CA ARG A 537 27.92 19.81 -1.71
C ARG A 537 28.83 19.59 -0.51
N PHE A 538 28.27 19.19 0.62
CA PHE A 538 29.06 18.80 1.79
C PHE A 538 30.02 17.65 1.45
N ALA A 539 29.53 16.61 0.76
CA ALA A 539 30.30 15.46 0.34
C ALA A 539 31.41 15.80 -0.68
N SER A 540 31.20 16.84 -1.50
CA SER A 540 32.21 17.34 -2.44
C SER A 540 33.31 18.19 -1.78
N GLY A 541 33.16 18.52 -0.50
CA GLY A 541 34.17 19.23 0.28
C GLY A 541 33.83 20.68 0.62
N ASN A 542 32.59 21.12 0.38
CA ASN A 542 32.16 22.48 0.69
C ASN A 542 31.95 22.67 2.21
N ASP A 543 32.70 23.60 2.81
CA ASP A 543 32.67 23.87 4.26
C ASP A 543 31.47 24.75 4.68
N ASP A 544 30.94 25.56 3.76
CA ASP A 544 29.73 26.36 4.01
C ASP A 544 28.49 25.44 4.06
N ALA A 545 28.46 24.39 3.25
CA ALA A 545 27.44 23.34 3.35
C ALA A 545 27.52 22.59 4.69
N ALA A 546 28.72 22.35 5.21
CA ALA A 546 28.91 21.79 6.55
C ALA A 546 28.39 22.74 7.63
N ALA A 547 28.62 24.06 7.48
CA ALA A 547 28.09 25.06 8.40
C ALA A 547 26.56 25.12 8.38
N TRP A 548 25.96 25.05 7.19
CA TRP A 548 24.51 24.99 7.04
C TRP A 548 23.90 23.77 7.73
N LEU A 549 24.49 22.58 7.55
CA LEU A 549 24.01 21.33 8.17
C LEU A 549 24.14 21.36 9.70
N ARG A 550 25.13 22.07 10.25
CA ARG A 550 25.25 22.27 11.72
C ARG A 550 24.12 23.13 12.27
N GLU A 551 23.66 24.12 11.49
CA GLU A 551 22.61 25.04 11.89
C GLU A 551 21.21 24.43 11.73
N HIS A 552 21.03 23.55 10.74
CA HIS A 552 19.73 22.97 10.36
C HIS A 552 19.74 21.44 10.43
N LEU A 553 20.31 20.88 11.50
CA LEU A 553 20.41 19.44 11.67
C LEU A 553 19.03 18.82 12.01
N THR A 554 18.57 17.91 11.17
CA THR A 554 17.25 17.26 11.23
C THR A 554 17.41 15.74 11.18
N SER A 555 16.33 14.98 11.40
CA SER A 555 16.35 13.52 11.14
C SER A 555 16.70 13.22 9.68
N THR A 556 16.13 13.96 8.73
CA THR A 556 16.38 13.81 7.29
C THR A 556 17.85 14.02 6.94
N SER A 557 18.46 15.11 7.41
CA SER A 557 19.87 15.40 7.12
C SER A 557 20.83 14.44 7.84
N ARG A 558 20.53 14.02 9.08
CA ARG A 558 21.31 12.97 9.77
C ARG A 558 21.31 11.66 8.98
N SER A 559 20.15 11.22 8.50
CA SER A 559 20.01 10.02 7.67
C SER A 559 20.77 10.14 6.35
N ALA A 560 20.65 11.28 5.65
CA ALA A 560 21.39 11.53 4.41
C ALA A 560 22.91 11.52 4.62
N ILE A 561 23.42 12.13 5.70
CA ILE A 561 24.85 12.11 6.03
C ILE A 561 25.30 10.68 6.41
N ALA A 562 24.49 9.91 7.14
CA ALA A 562 24.76 8.51 7.47
C ALA A 562 24.85 7.62 6.21
N ARG A 563 24.01 7.89 5.21
CA ARG A 563 24.09 7.25 3.88
C ARG A 563 25.43 7.55 3.22
N VAL A 564 25.88 8.80 3.23
CA VAL A 564 27.20 9.18 2.69
C VAL A 564 28.36 8.51 3.47
N ALA A 565 28.28 8.46 4.80
CA ALA A 565 29.28 7.84 5.66
C ALA A 565 29.39 6.32 5.42
N SER A 566 28.27 5.64 5.20
CA SER A 566 28.21 4.18 5.01
C SER A 566 28.40 3.72 3.56
N GLN A 567 27.93 4.48 2.57
CA GLN A 567 27.84 4.05 1.17
C GLN A 567 28.71 4.86 0.20
N GLY A 568 29.25 6.01 0.62
CA GLY A 568 30.01 6.89 -0.28
C GLY A 568 31.20 6.19 -0.96
N GLU A 569 31.40 6.44 -2.25
CA GLU A 569 32.39 5.71 -3.07
C GLU A 569 33.84 5.89 -2.59
N ARG A 570 34.19 7.12 -2.18
CA ARG A 570 35.56 7.49 -1.79
C ARG A 570 35.73 7.47 -0.28
N ALA A 571 36.79 6.84 0.22
CA ALA A 571 37.10 6.78 1.65
C ALA A 571 37.25 8.17 2.31
N ALA A 572 37.74 9.18 1.56
CA ALA A 572 37.83 10.55 2.06
C ALA A 572 36.46 11.17 2.36
N ILE A 573 35.47 10.90 1.49
CA ILE A 573 34.09 11.40 1.65
C ILE A 573 33.41 10.71 2.82
N ARG A 574 33.51 9.37 2.91
CA ARG A 574 32.97 8.60 4.03
C ARG A 574 33.50 9.08 5.39
N ARG A 575 34.82 9.30 5.48
CA ARG A 575 35.46 9.80 6.71
C ARG A 575 35.02 11.22 7.07
N ARG A 576 34.82 12.08 6.08
CA ARG A 576 34.29 13.44 6.30
C ARG A 576 32.88 13.38 6.88
N ALA A 577 32.01 12.56 6.31
CA ALA A 577 30.64 12.38 6.80
C ALA A 577 30.58 11.74 8.20
N HIS A 578 31.39 10.70 8.45
CA HIS A 578 31.50 10.10 9.79
C HIS A 578 32.01 11.12 10.83
N GLY A 579 33.12 11.81 10.53
CA GLY A 579 33.69 12.80 11.44
C GLY A 579 32.73 13.96 11.73
N PHE A 580 31.91 14.34 10.74
CA PHE A 580 30.85 15.32 10.96
C PHE A 580 29.78 14.79 11.94
N LEU A 581 29.29 13.56 11.76
CA LEU A 581 28.32 12.94 12.67
C LEU A 581 28.86 12.81 14.11
N GLU A 582 30.16 12.53 14.26
CA GLU A 582 30.83 12.56 15.57
C GLU A 582 30.90 13.97 16.15
N GLU A 583 31.28 14.97 15.35
CA GLU A 583 31.39 16.37 15.76
C GLU A 583 30.07 16.93 16.28
N VAL A 584 28.96 16.58 15.64
CA VAL A 584 27.61 17.05 16.03
C VAL A 584 26.89 16.09 16.98
N GLU A 585 27.58 15.07 17.51
CA GLU A 585 27.04 14.07 18.45
C GLU A 585 25.78 13.33 17.95
N ALA A 586 25.62 13.20 16.63
CA ALA A 586 24.39 12.67 16.01
C ALA A 586 24.40 11.15 15.77
N LEU A 587 25.50 10.46 16.04
CA LEU A 587 25.57 9.00 15.84
C LEU A 587 24.54 8.25 16.69
N ASP A 588 24.34 8.69 17.93
CA ASP A 588 23.42 8.04 18.87
C ASP A 588 21.93 8.30 18.59
N ASP A 589 21.67 9.25 17.71
CA ASP A 589 20.34 9.62 17.25
C ASP A 589 19.91 8.90 15.96
N LEU A 590 20.86 8.26 15.27
CA LEU A 590 20.56 7.48 14.06
C LEU A 590 19.75 6.24 14.40
N GLU A 591 18.92 5.79 13.44
CA GLU A 591 18.31 4.48 13.54
C GLU A 591 19.39 3.39 13.64
N ARG A 592 19.05 2.29 14.32
CA ARG A 592 20.03 1.25 14.63
C ARG A 592 20.71 0.68 13.39
N TRP A 593 19.98 0.50 12.29
CA TRP A 593 20.53 0.01 11.03
C TRP A 593 21.48 1.03 10.36
N GLU A 594 21.14 2.32 10.41
CA GLU A 594 21.99 3.40 9.88
C GLU A 594 23.31 3.47 10.63
N ARG A 595 23.24 3.46 11.97
CA ARG A 595 24.43 3.47 12.83
C ARG A 595 25.33 2.29 12.56
N LEU A 596 24.77 1.07 12.47
CA LEU A 596 25.55 -0.13 12.15
C LEU A 596 26.20 -0.04 10.76
N GLY A 597 25.51 0.51 9.77
CA GLY A 597 26.09 0.76 8.44
C GLY A 597 27.26 1.74 8.46
N VAL A 598 27.18 2.78 9.30
CA VAL A 598 28.25 3.76 9.53
C VAL A 598 29.44 3.10 10.26
N GLU A 599 29.17 2.41 11.37
CA GLU A 599 30.17 1.71 12.18
C GLU A 599 30.92 0.63 11.40
N LEU A 600 30.21 -0.09 10.53
CA LEU A 600 30.78 -1.09 9.64
C LEU A 600 31.91 -0.49 8.79
N ARG A 601 31.78 0.77 8.33
CA ARG A 601 32.79 1.41 7.48
C ARG A 601 34.01 1.91 8.23
N VAL A 602 33.89 2.18 9.52
CA VAL A 602 35.00 2.69 10.35
C VAL A 602 35.69 1.61 11.17
N ALA A 603 35.15 0.40 11.19
CA ALA A 603 35.78 -0.75 11.83
C ALA A 603 37.25 -0.89 11.35
N GLY A 604 38.18 -0.92 12.31
CA GLY A 604 39.60 -0.75 12.04
C GLY A 604 40.36 -2.04 11.70
N ASN A 605 39.71 -3.20 11.79
CA ASN A 605 40.32 -4.52 11.58
C ASN A 605 39.26 -5.57 11.18
N CYS A 606 39.72 -6.75 10.76
CA CYS A 606 38.86 -7.85 10.31
C CYS A 606 37.86 -8.32 11.37
N GLU A 607 38.24 -8.32 12.66
CA GLU A 607 37.38 -8.77 13.75
C GLU A 607 36.22 -7.80 13.97
N GLY A 608 36.51 -6.49 14.00
CA GLY A 608 35.49 -5.45 14.08
C GLY A 608 34.54 -5.45 12.90
N TYR A 609 35.02 -5.71 11.67
CA TYR A 609 34.11 -5.87 10.53
C TYR A 609 33.16 -7.05 10.73
N LYS A 610 33.66 -8.21 11.16
CA LYS A 610 32.81 -9.39 11.40
C LYS A 610 31.77 -9.12 12.48
N GLU A 611 32.19 -8.49 13.58
CA GLU A 611 31.28 -8.10 14.66
C GLU A 611 30.13 -7.20 14.15
N LYS A 612 30.44 -6.20 13.31
CA LYS A 612 29.40 -5.34 12.73
C LYS A 612 28.53 -6.06 11.71
N ILE A 613 29.11 -6.93 10.89
CA ILE A 613 28.34 -7.76 9.95
C ILE A 613 27.37 -8.66 10.71
N ASP A 614 27.83 -9.35 11.76
CA ASP A 614 26.99 -10.21 12.58
C ASP A 614 25.92 -9.39 13.33
N ALA A 615 26.25 -8.21 13.84
CA ALA A 615 25.27 -7.31 14.45
C ALA A 615 24.19 -6.83 13.45
N ILE A 616 24.55 -6.63 12.18
CA ILE A 616 23.59 -6.29 11.12
C ILE A 616 22.70 -7.50 10.79
N ILE A 617 23.26 -8.71 10.73
CA ILE A 617 22.48 -9.95 10.55
C ILE A 617 21.51 -10.15 11.71
N ASP A 618 21.97 -9.99 12.95
CA ASP A 618 21.15 -10.14 14.16
C ASP A 618 20.06 -9.07 14.27
N LEU A 619 20.25 -7.91 13.63
CA LEU A 619 19.22 -6.87 13.56
C LEU A 619 18.05 -7.28 12.66
N ASP A 620 18.33 -8.06 11.61
CA ASP A 620 17.35 -8.55 10.62
C ASP A 620 16.50 -7.43 9.99
N ASP A 621 17.11 -6.26 9.77
CA ASP A 621 16.48 -5.10 9.12
C ASP A 621 17.04 -4.95 7.70
N PRO A 622 16.21 -5.13 6.65
CA PRO A 622 16.71 -5.16 5.28
C PRO A 622 17.24 -3.80 4.83
N ARG A 623 16.86 -2.69 5.49
CA ARG A 623 17.38 -1.34 5.23
C ARG A 623 18.88 -1.21 5.52
N ALA A 624 19.48 -2.12 6.30
CA ALA A 624 20.93 -2.18 6.50
C ALA A 624 21.71 -2.74 5.29
N ARG A 625 21.03 -3.47 4.39
CA ARG A 625 21.64 -4.18 3.27
C ARG A 625 22.43 -3.28 2.31
N PRO A 626 21.98 -2.06 1.93
CA PRO A 626 22.76 -1.20 1.03
C PRO A 626 24.15 -0.86 1.57
N ALA A 627 24.33 -0.76 2.90
CA ALA A 627 25.65 -0.54 3.50
C ALA A 627 26.59 -1.75 3.34
N LEU A 628 26.04 -2.97 3.47
CA LEU A 628 26.77 -4.22 3.21
C LEU A 628 27.12 -4.37 1.73
N GLN A 629 26.17 -4.07 0.83
CA GLN A 629 26.34 -4.15 -0.61
C GLN A 629 27.43 -3.18 -1.09
N ALA A 630 27.35 -1.91 -0.68
CA ALA A 630 28.36 -0.91 -0.98
C ALA A 630 29.75 -1.32 -0.47
N MET A 631 29.82 -2.06 0.65
CA MET A 631 31.09 -2.58 1.17
C MET A 631 31.59 -3.76 0.35
N SER A 632 30.71 -4.69 -0.05
CA SER A 632 31.03 -5.83 -0.92
C SER A 632 31.56 -5.38 -2.29
N ASP A 633 30.96 -4.33 -2.86
CA ASP A 633 31.31 -3.77 -4.18
C ASP A 633 32.63 -2.97 -4.16
N SER A 634 33.15 -2.65 -2.98
CA SER A 634 34.41 -1.91 -2.86
C SER A 634 35.59 -2.73 -3.43
N PRO A 635 36.54 -2.08 -4.14
CA PRO A 635 37.60 -2.78 -4.85
C PRO A 635 38.42 -3.69 -3.93
N LYS A 636 38.76 -4.88 -4.45
CA LYS A 636 39.44 -5.97 -3.74
C LYS A 636 40.90 -5.63 -3.44
N VAL A 637 41.13 -4.77 -2.44
CA VAL A 637 42.48 -4.47 -1.95
C VAL A 637 42.89 -5.53 -0.93
N GLY A 638 44.07 -6.13 -1.10
CA GLY A 638 44.61 -7.11 -0.16
C GLY A 638 44.98 -6.49 1.18
N CYS A 639 44.90 -7.28 2.26
CA CYS A 639 45.34 -6.87 3.59
C CYS A 639 46.88 -6.92 3.63
N GLY A 640 47.52 -5.94 3.01
CA GLY A 640 48.98 -5.82 2.95
C GLY A 640 49.53 -4.95 4.08
N PHE A 641 50.85 -5.08 4.30
CA PHE A 641 51.74 -4.51 5.34
C PHE A 641 51.52 -3.04 5.78
N LEU A 642 50.67 -2.28 5.09
CA LEU A 642 50.40 -0.86 5.29
C LEU A 642 49.17 -0.56 6.17
N ASN A 643 48.59 -1.55 6.86
CA ASN A 643 47.45 -1.36 7.78
C ASN A 643 46.30 -0.56 7.15
N ARG A 644 45.90 -0.93 5.93
CA ARG A 644 44.80 -0.23 5.23
C ARG A 644 43.47 -0.54 5.93
N ARG A 645 42.87 0.48 6.53
CA ARG A 645 41.53 0.46 7.18
C ARG A 645 40.35 0.30 6.20
N ASP A 646 40.62 -0.09 4.96
CA ASP A 646 39.62 -0.38 3.93
C ASP A 646 39.85 -1.78 3.33
N CYS A 647 40.61 -2.66 4.01
CA CYS A 647 40.80 -4.04 3.56
C CYS A 647 39.58 -4.90 3.93
N ILE A 648 38.89 -5.44 2.93
CA ILE A 648 37.71 -6.29 3.12
C ILE A 648 37.95 -7.76 2.73
N ALA A 649 39.17 -8.12 2.32
CA ALA A 649 39.48 -9.45 1.79
C ALA A 649 39.19 -10.59 2.78
N CYS A 650 39.38 -10.34 4.07
CA CYS A 650 39.18 -11.31 5.16
C CYS A 650 37.72 -11.52 5.59
N VAL A 651 36.82 -10.59 5.21
CA VAL A 651 35.39 -10.61 5.58
C VAL A 651 34.48 -10.79 4.38
N ARG A 652 35.03 -11.17 3.22
CA ARG A 652 34.26 -11.33 1.99
C ARG A 652 33.17 -12.38 2.14
N ASP A 653 33.53 -13.54 2.68
CA ASP A 653 32.57 -14.63 2.86
C ASP A 653 31.51 -14.25 3.90
N ASP A 654 31.88 -13.44 4.89
CA ASP A 654 30.95 -12.88 5.88
C ASP A 654 30.00 -11.86 5.27
N LEU A 655 30.49 -10.96 4.42
CA LEU A 655 29.66 -10.00 3.67
C LEU A 655 28.68 -10.71 2.73
N GLN A 656 29.16 -11.70 1.98
CA GLN A 656 28.30 -12.49 1.10
C GLN A 656 27.25 -13.26 1.92
N ARG A 657 27.65 -13.89 3.02
CA ARG A 657 26.72 -14.54 3.95
C ARG A 657 25.67 -13.56 4.46
N ALA A 658 26.06 -12.35 4.82
CA ALA A 658 25.12 -11.33 5.29
C ALA A 658 24.12 -10.94 4.20
N LEU A 659 24.59 -10.75 2.96
CA LEU A 659 23.74 -10.46 1.80
C LEU A 659 22.86 -11.65 1.39
N ASP A 660 23.27 -12.88 1.67
CA ASP A 660 22.45 -14.06 1.41
C ASP A 660 21.37 -14.27 2.48
N VAL A 661 21.61 -13.78 3.70
CA VAL A 661 20.70 -13.96 4.86
C VAL A 661 19.70 -12.82 4.98
N LEU A 662 20.12 -11.58 4.77
CA LEU A 662 19.24 -10.42 4.89
C LEU A 662 18.33 -10.33 3.66
N PRO A 663 17.04 -10.00 3.83
CA PRO A 663 16.14 -9.71 2.72
C PRO A 663 16.62 -8.50 1.90
N GLU A 664 16.21 -8.39 0.65
CA GLU A 664 16.34 -7.13 -0.10
C GLU A 664 15.44 -6.05 0.55
N PRO A 665 15.90 -4.78 0.67
CA PRO A 665 15.22 -3.66 1.33
C PRO A 665 13.97 -3.14 0.61
#